data_AF-A0AAV2YFF5-F1
#
_entry.id   AF-A0AAV2YFF5-F1
#
_cell.length_a   1.000
_cell.length_b   1.000
_cell.length_c   1.000
_cell.angle_alpha   90.00
_cell.angle_beta   90.00
_cell.angle_gamma   90.00
#
_symmetry.space_group_name_H-M   'P 1'
#
loop_
_entity.id
_entity.type
_entity.pdbx_description
1 polymer ?
#
loop_
_entity_poly.entity_id
_entity_poly.type
_entity_poly.pdbx_seq_one_letter_code
_entity_poly.pdbx_strand_id
1 'polypeptide(L)'
;MDPSPELTRSTVSVSRSRNGMRRGWGVGILPAGALISRKLLATTATMVAKKWMPTKEDLKAAFNLFCGVCGIGTLGMPANFARAGPVLGCLAIVCMGLANIYGAVVCSRTMLMAPRSVETFGDIGEWVMGKAGRYLVLIAQMAVCTMTPCAFLVLGGDLLDALFPGAFSRTFWIILMALMVLPICLTPTLKEGAGAAFAGCMGTVLADAIGVGMLIYGMRGHPAVPTSDIKFEQAATAFGNLALAYGAATLIPDIQRQHRDPARMPTVVFVTMTFITLMFVLLAAAGYSAVGCQVSGNLLYSIFPKKDTSFTKRGMLANFGPAVLAYLFMQLHISIAFAVFLHPMFYIAERLFLSMHQHQIAEEELPYQQVETPLEQLKRTSSAAHVSTTQDNDEDEAELAEYRGKGVALKWVTMRIALVVILVIAAVALQHNFVDLSDFVGASANAMSCIVMPITLYVKAMGKKMPVYERIIAVLVAVVCAGLSIYVSYTSGKKIIFPEKATENFPFCHEEHKHFLYYNELISNATRKHWYFTNETWMLKRWYTRTHHPAMASHMAWRDVKGKPVPHHLKAAKTPPPASPPALSASVSIMAGNKWVTKDDAMAAFNIFCCVCGIGTLGMPANFARSGPLIGVCAMLFMGFANIYAAVAVSKAMLIAPRSVRTFGDLGEWCMGTGGRYLVLISQMAVCLMTPCAFLVLGGNILNHLFPNAFDITFWIILMALMVLPICLTPTLKEGAGAAAAGCLGTIVADIVGIGMLFHGMSGHPTIPKPELEFQQVITSFGNLALAYGAATVIPDLQRQHGEPQRMPKVVFITVTFITGMFIVLAATGYSVVGCQISGNLLDAIFPEHNTNRTKAGMLANVGPAVIAYLGMQLHISIAFAVFLHPMFYIAERLVLGMHKHSISIEEDLENVRYQSATTPNDLAKRASSIVRVSAVEVVSEEDEAAEYKGSVMKYVTLRIVLVVCLVIVSVVLQDSFVDFADLIGASANTVCCIIVPIVLYVKAMGKKMPVYERVVAIVVIIVCGILGAYVTYTTGKAIIFPEKGPLFPFCAAEFETAIYYNVTSST
;
A
#
# COMPACT_ATOMS: atom_id res chain seq x y z
N MET A 1 -36.12 -73.65 -14.33
CA MET A 1 -37.13 -72.83 -15.01
C MET A 1 -36.37 -71.89 -15.92
N ASP A 2 -36.33 -72.26 -17.20
CA ASP A 2 -35.74 -71.60 -18.37
C ASP A 2 -36.87 -71.57 -19.43
N PRO A 3 -36.83 -70.77 -20.53
CA PRO A 3 -35.66 -70.12 -21.16
C PRO A 3 -35.90 -68.67 -21.68
N SER A 4 -34.84 -68.12 -22.31
CA SER A 4 -34.75 -67.02 -23.32
C SER A 4 -35.70 -67.22 -24.55
N PRO A 5 -35.83 -66.36 -25.62
CA PRO A 5 -34.79 -65.52 -26.28
C PRO A 5 -35.19 -64.26 -27.13
N GLU A 6 -34.14 -63.61 -27.69
CA GLU A 6 -33.91 -63.05 -29.05
C GLU A 6 -34.70 -61.89 -29.74
N LEU A 7 -33.92 -60.87 -30.13
CA LEU A 7 -33.77 -60.17 -31.43
C LEU A 7 -34.84 -60.29 -32.54
N THR A 8 -35.21 -59.15 -33.19
CA THR A 8 -34.81 -58.79 -34.59
C THR A 8 -35.42 -57.48 -35.16
N ARG A 9 -34.53 -56.67 -35.79
CA ARG A 9 -34.63 -55.77 -36.98
C ARG A 9 -35.91 -54.98 -37.34
N SER A 10 -35.74 -53.66 -37.59
CA SER A 10 -35.99 -53.06 -38.93
C SER A 10 -35.40 -51.65 -39.09
N THR A 11 -35.07 -51.34 -40.35
CA THR A 11 -34.21 -50.31 -40.96
C THR A 11 -34.82 -48.91 -41.20
N VAL A 12 -33.98 -47.87 -41.05
CA VAL A 12 -33.60 -46.79 -42.01
C VAL A 12 -34.66 -46.21 -42.98
N SER A 13 -34.90 -44.88 -42.89
CA SER A 13 -34.78 -43.85 -43.98
C SER A 13 -35.86 -42.74 -44.07
N VAL A 14 -35.37 -41.49 -44.04
CA VAL A 14 -35.55 -40.40 -45.04
C VAL A 14 -36.92 -39.70 -45.24
N SER A 15 -36.94 -38.43 -44.80
CA SER A 15 -37.44 -37.17 -45.42
C SER A 15 -38.83 -37.05 -46.07
N ARG A 16 -39.52 -35.93 -45.80
CA ARG A 16 -39.89 -34.97 -46.87
C ARG A 16 -40.26 -33.56 -46.40
N SER A 17 -39.77 -32.62 -47.19
CA SER A 17 -40.03 -31.18 -47.27
C SER A 17 -41.35 -30.87 -48.01
N ARG A 18 -42.02 -29.74 -47.71
CA ARG A 18 -42.20 -28.63 -48.68
C ARG A 18 -42.98 -27.39 -48.18
N ASN A 19 -42.46 -26.27 -48.67
CA ASN A 19 -42.87 -24.86 -48.68
C ASN A 19 -44.32 -24.53 -49.12
N GLY A 20 -44.76 -23.31 -48.77
CA GLY A 20 -45.76 -22.57 -49.55
C GLY A 20 -46.31 -21.22 -49.03
N MET A 21 -45.52 -20.14 -49.14
CA MET A 21 -45.91 -18.81 -49.70
C MET A 21 -47.10 -17.98 -49.13
N ARG A 22 -46.81 -16.76 -48.61
CA ARG A 22 -47.35 -15.47 -49.14
C ARG A 22 -46.64 -14.23 -48.56
N ARG A 23 -46.52 -13.22 -49.43
CA ARG A 23 -45.73 -11.97 -49.34
C ARG A 23 -46.46 -10.85 -48.60
N GLY A 24 -45.68 -9.91 -48.06
CA GLY A 24 -46.08 -8.53 -47.76
C GLY A 24 -44.85 -7.66 -47.49
N TRP A 25 -44.66 -6.59 -48.26
CA TRP A 25 -43.46 -5.74 -48.34
C TRP A 25 -43.40 -4.67 -47.25
N GLY A 26 -42.16 -4.26 -46.91
CA GLY A 26 -41.85 -3.06 -46.12
C GLY A 26 -40.34 -2.94 -45.87
N VAL A 27 -39.64 -2.21 -46.75
CA VAL A 27 -38.17 -2.00 -46.75
C VAL A 27 -37.80 -0.86 -45.80
N GLY A 28 -36.68 -1.01 -45.06
CA GLY A 28 -36.11 0.08 -44.25
C GLY A 28 -34.78 -0.27 -43.54
N ILE A 29 -33.76 -0.64 -44.31
CA ILE A 29 -32.30 -0.43 -44.09
C ILE A 29 -31.77 -0.42 -42.63
N LEU A 30 -31.20 -1.55 -42.19
CA LEU A 30 -30.15 -1.64 -41.15
C LEU A 30 -29.30 -2.91 -41.41
N PRO A 31 -28.06 -2.86 -41.95
CA PRO A 31 -27.29 -4.07 -42.22
C PRO A 31 -26.13 -4.34 -41.26
N ALA A 32 -25.85 -5.64 -41.09
CA ALA A 32 -24.61 -6.28 -40.64
C ALA A 32 -24.21 -6.25 -39.14
N GLY A 33 -24.26 -5.12 -38.44
CA GLY A 33 -23.69 -5.01 -37.08
C GLY A 33 -24.38 -5.89 -36.01
N ALA A 34 -25.71 -5.97 -36.05
CA ALA A 34 -26.50 -6.67 -35.03
C ALA A 34 -26.46 -8.21 -35.16
N LEU A 35 -26.22 -8.74 -36.37
CA LEU A 35 -26.17 -10.18 -36.62
C LEU A 35 -24.82 -10.78 -36.21
N ILE A 36 -23.75 -10.00 -36.33
CA ILE A 36 -22.39 -10.35 -35.89
C ILE A 36 -22.32 -10.36 -34.37
N SER A 37 -22.91 -9.36 -33.71
CA SER A 37 -23.00 -9.29 -32.24
C SER A 37 -23.66 -10.54 -31.64
N ARG A 38 -24.77 -11.03 -32.19
CA ARG A 38 -25.47 -12.22 -31.66
C ARG A 38 -24.70 -13.53 -31.79
N LYS A 39 -23.94 -13.75 -32.87
CA LYS A 39 -23.15 -14.97 -33.03
C LYS A 39 -21.82 -14.91 -32.27
N LEU A 40 -21.19 -13.74 -32.20
CA LEU A 40 -20.03 -13.51 -31.33
C LEU A 40 -20.44 -13.74 -29.87
N LEU A 41 -21.56 -13.13 -29.44
CA LEU A 41 -22.21 -13.36 -28.14
C LEU A 41 -22.58 -14.82 -27.91
N ALA A 42 -23.09 -15.53 -28.92
CA ALA A 42 -23.47 -16.94 -28.76
C ALA A 42 -22.26 -17.88 -28.61
N THR A 43 -21.17 -17.59 -29.32
CA THR A 43 -19.92 -18.39 -29.24
C THR A 43 -19.15 -18.08 -27.95
N THR A 44 -19.30 -16.86 -27.41
CA THR A 44 -18.83 -16.48 -26.06
C THR A 44 -19.78 -16.92 -24.94
N ALA A 45 -21.09 -16.99 -25.17
CA ALA A 45 -22.08 -17.45 -24.19
C ALA A 45 -21.95 -18.95 -23.90
N THR A 46 -21.55 -19.75 -24.89
CA THR A 46 -21.16 -21.14 -24.66
C THR A 46 -19.91 -21.31 -23.77
N MET A 47 -19.06 -20.29 -23.64
CA MET A 47 -17.94 -20.30 -22.67
C MET A 47 -18.40 -19.98 -21.23
N VAL A 48 -19.49 -19.22 -21.06
CA VAL A 48 -20.05 -18.83 -19.75
C VAL A 48 -21.03 -19.88 -19.19
N ALA A 49 -21.52 -20.80 -20.02
CA ALA A 49 -22.54 -21.79 -19.64
C ALA A 49 -22.04 -22.91 -18.70
N LYS A 50 -20.73 -23.10 -18.52
CA LYS A 50 -20.19 -23.85 -17.37
C LYS A 50 -20.08 -22.87 -16.22
N LYS A 51 -20.71 -23.19 -15.08
CA LYS A 51 -20.70 -22.41 -13.82
C LYS A 51 -19.28 -22.01 -13.40
N TRP A 52 -18.73 -20.96 -13.99
CA TRP A 52 -17.42 -20.42 -13.67
C TRP A 52 -17.58 -19.61 -12.38
N MET A 53 -17.08 -20.14 -11.28
CA MET A 53 -16.90 -19.38 -10.05
C MET A 53 -15.43 -18.92 -10.01
N PRO A 54 -15.18 -17.59 -9.89
CA PRO A 54 -13.83 -17.07 -9.85
C PRO A 54 -13.08 -17.64 -8.64
N THR A 55 -11.86 -18.12 -8.86
CA THR A 55 -10.94 -18.45 -7.76
C THR A 55 -10.31 -17.19 -7.19
N LYS A 56 -9.62 -17.30 -6.05
CA LYS A 56 -8.85 -16.19 -5.49
C LYS A 56 -7.79 -15.68 -6.47
N GLU A 57 -7.14 -16.56 -7.22
CA GLU A 57 -6.13 -16.21 -8.22
C GLU A 57 -6.73 -15.51 -9.44
N ASP A 58 -7.89 -15.99 -9.93
CA ASP A 58 -8.64 -15.31 -10.99
C ASP A 58 -8.97 -13.86 -10.57
N LEU A 59 -9.35 -13.65 -9.29
CA LEU A 59 -9.61 -12.31 -8.75
C LEU A 59 -8.35 -11.46 -8.65
N LYS A 60 -7.21 -12.02 -8.22
CA LYS A 60 -5.91 -11.31 -8.22
C LYS A 60 -5.52 -10.87 -9.63
N ALA A 61 -5.67 -11.74 -10.62
CA ALA A 61 -5.43 -11.43 -12.02
C ALA A 61 -6.38 -10.35 -12.54
N ALA A 62 -7.68 -10.45 -12.20
CA ALA A 62 -8.67 -9.44 -12.56
C ALA A 62 -8.38 -8.07 -11.94
N PHE A 63 -7.94 -7.99 -10.67
CA PHE A 63 -7.57 -6.73 -10.03
C PHE A 63 -6.31 -6.11 -10.65
N ASN A 64 -5.29 -6.90 -10.98
CA ASN A 64 -4.13 -6.38 -11.72
C ASN A 64 -4.53 -5.84 -13.09
N LEU A 65 -5.40 -6.55 -13.82
CA LEU A 65 -5.91 -6.11 -15.11
C LEU A 65 -6.75 -4.83 -15.00
N PHE A 66 -7.65 -4.76 -14.01
CA PHE A 66 -8.45 -3.55 -13.75
C PHE A 66 -7.56 -2.37 -13.36
N CYS A 67 -6.59 -2.57 -12.46
CA CYS A 67 -5.65 -1.53 -12.04
C CYS A 67 -4.77 -1.03 -13.18
N GLY A 68 -4.42 -1.88 -14.16
CA GLY A 68 -3.68 -1.46 -15.35
C GLY A 68 -4.53 -0.65 -16.34
N VAL A 69 -5.82 -0.97 -16.47
CA VAL A 69 -6.68 -0.39 -17.53
C VAL A 69 -7.42 0.85 -17.03
N CYS A 70 -7.93 0.81 -15.81
CA CYS A 70 -8.59 1.95 -15.17
C CYS A 70 -7.52 2.94 -14.66
N GLY A 71 -7.85 4.24 -14.53
CA GLY A 71 -6.88 5.28 -14.20
C GLY A 71 -6.90 6.46 -15.16
N ILE A 72 -5.78 6.72 -15.87
CA ILE A 72 -5.75 7.71 -16.97
C ILE A 72 -6.89 7.47 -17.96
N GLY A 73 -7.19 6.19 -18.25
CA GLY A 73 -8.26 5.80 -19.13
C GLY A 73 -9.62 6.33 -18.70
N THR A 74 -10.00 6.17 -17.41
CA THR A 74 -11.31 6.61 -16.91
C THR A 74 -11.45 8.13 -16.92
N LEU A 75 -10.37 8.83 -16.57
CA LEU A 75 -10.32 10.29 -16.53
C LEU A 75 -10.52 10.94 -17.91
N GLY A 76 -10.11 10.26 -18.99
CA GLY A 76 -10.29 10.72 -20.36
C GLY A 76 -11.67 10.45 -20.97
N MET A 77 -12.50 9.60 -20.34
CA MET A 77 -13.75 9.12 -20.94
C MET A 77 -14.76 10.23 -21.26
N PRO A 78 -15.06 11.18 -20.36
CA PRO A 78 -15.95 12.29 -20.69
C PRO A 78 -15.41 13.16 -21.84
N ALA A 79 -14.09 13.31 -21.95
CA ALA A 79 -13.47 14.11 -23.02
C ALA A 79 -13.61 13.44 -24.39
N ASN A 80 -13.63 12.11 -24.46
CA ASN A 80 -13.89 11.38 -25.70
C ASN A 80 -15.31 11.67 -26.23
N PHE A 81 -16.30 11.86 -25.35
CA PHE A 81 -17.64 12.29 -25.75
C PHE A 81 -17.67 13.75 -26.20
N ALA A 82 -16.85 14.63 -25.61
CA ALA A 82 -16.71 16.00 -26.09
C ALA A 82 -16.08 16.07 -27.48
N ARG A 83 -15.10 15.22 -27.78
CA ARG A 83 -14.39 15.17 -29.08
C ARG A 83 -15.21 14.56 -30.22
N ALA A 84 -15.86 13.43 -29.96
CA ALA A 84 -16.58 12.66 -30.99
C ALA A 84 -18.10 12.90 -30.97
N GLY A 85 -18.64 13.54 -29.93
CA GLY A 85 -20.06 13.54 -29.63
C GLY A 85 -20.52 12.26 -28.94
N PRO A 86 -21.67 12.27 -28.25
CA PRO A 86 -22.10 11.15 -27.41
C PRO A 86 -22.44 9.87 -28.21
N VAL A 87 -23.03 10.00 -29.41
CA VAL A 87 -23.42 8.84 -30.24
C VAL A 87 -22.20 8.15 -30.83
N LEU A 88 -21.34 8.90 -31.54
CA LEU A 88 -20.12 8.35 -32.14
C LEU A 88 -19.11 7.95 -31.05
N GLY A 89 -19.04 8.70 -29.95
CA GLY A 89 -18.22 8.36 -28.79
C GLY A 89 -18.63 7.03 -28.16
N CYS A 90 -19.92 6.79 -27.95
CA CYS A 90 -20.40 5.50 -27.44
C CYS A 90 -20.06 4.35 -28.41
N LEU A 91 -20.26 4.56 -29.71
CA LEU A 91 -19.89 3.57 -30.73
C LEU A 91 -18.38 3.30 -30.72
N ALA A 92 -17.57 4.35 -30.61
CA ALA A 92 -16.11 4.25 -30.55
C ALA A 92 -15.65 3.48 -29.31
N ILE A 93 -16.19 3.77 -28.12
CA ILE A 93 -15.86 3.03 -26.88
C ILE A 93 -16.20 1.54 -27.02
N VAL A 94 -17.37 1.20 -27.56
CA VAL A 94 -17.79 -0.20 -27.72
C VAL A 94 -16.92 -0.92 -28.75
N CYS A 95 -16.68 -0.31 -29.92
CA CYS A 95 -15.82 -0.89 -30.95
C CYS A 95 -14.38 -1.08 -30.45
N MET A 96 -13.83 -0.10 -29.74
CA MET A 96 -12.49 -0.18 -29.15
C MET A 96 -12.41 -1.21 -28.02
N GLY A 97 -13.45 -1.31 -27.20
CA GLY A 97 -13.57 -2.35 -26.18
C GLY A 97 -13.57 -3.74 -26.82
N LEU A 98 -14.37 -3.97 -27.85
CA LEU A 98 -14.41 -5.25 -28.57
C LEU A 98 -13.05 -5.59 -29.22
N ALA A 99 -12.39 -4.61 -29.85
CA ALA A 99 -11.09 -4.82 -30.48
C ALA A 99 -10.01 -5.20 -29.46
N ASN A 100 -9.96 -4.51 -28.31
CA ASN A 100 -8.99 -4.81 -27.25
C ASN A 100 -9.32 -6.09 -26.47
N ILE A 101 -10.60 -6.39 -26.21
CA ILE A 101 -11.02 -7.68 -25.65
C ILE A 101 -10.54 -8.81 -26.56
N TYR A 102 -10.78 -8.67 -27.87
CA TYR A 102 -10.32 -9.65 -28.85
C TYR A 102 -8.79 -9.77 -28.83
N GLY A 103 -8.06 -8.65 -28.89
CA GLY A 103 -6.59 -8.60 -28.81
C GLY A 103 -6.01 -9.28 -27.57
N ALA A 104 -6.56 -8.99 -26.38
CA ALA A 104 -6.10 -9.55 -25.12
C ALA A 104 -6.42 -11.06 -25.00
N VAL A 105 -7.61 -11.49 -25.44
CA VAL A 105 -8.00 -12.91 -25.45
C VAL A 105 -7.14 -13.71 -26.43
N VAL A 106 -6.87 -13.20 -27.63
CA VAL A 106 -6.02 -13.91 -28.59
C VAL A 106 -4.55 -13.92 -28.14
N CYS A 107 -4.07 -12.89 -27.46
CA CYS A 107 -2.75 -12.91 -26.81
C CYS A 107 -2.64 -14.10 -25.85
N SER A 108 -3.58 -14.19 -24.89
CA SER A 108 -3.65 -15.28 -23.91
C SER A 108 -3.74 -16.66 -24.58
N ARG A 109 -4.61 -16.81 -25.58
CA ARG A 109 -4.74 -18.07 -26.34
C ARG A 109 -3.48 -18.44 -27.11
N THR A 110 -2.79 -17.47 -27.69
CA THR A 110 -1.55 -17.73 -28.43
C THR A 110 -0.45 -18.23 -27.49
N MET A 111 -0.39 -17.71 -26.27
CA MET A 111 0.53 -18.23 -25.23
C MET A 111 0.19 -19.66 -24.82
N LEU A 112 -1.09 -20.00 -24.67
CA LEU A 112 -1.51 -21.37 -24.35
C LEU A 112 -1.19 -22.39 -25.45
N MET A 113 -1.03 -21.91 -26.69
CA MET A 113 -0.67 -22.74 -27.84
C MET A 113 0.84 -22.87 -28.05
N ALA A 114 1.62 -21.94 -27.51
CA ALA A 114 3.05 -21.87 -27.70
C ALA A 114 3.78 -22.96 -26.89
N PRO A 115 4.95 -23.43 -27.34
CA PRO A 115 5.76 -24.37 -26.56
C PRO A 115 6.22 -23.73 -25.24
N ARG A 116 6.57 -24.57 -24.26
CA ARG A 116 6.98 -24.13 -22.91
C ARG A 116 8.19 -23.17 -22.89
N SER A 117 8.97 -23.11 -23.96
CA SER A 117 10.08 -22.16 -24.13
C SER A 117 9.67 -20.72 -24.45
N VAL A 118 8.38 -20.47 -24.71
CA VAL A 118 7.82 -19.16 -25.04
C VAL A 118 7.17 -18.55 -23.82
N GLU A 119 7.90 -17.68 -23.12
CA GLU A 119 7.45 -17.09 -21.86
C GLU A 119 7.00 -15.64 -22.01
N THR A 120 7.65 -14.88 -22.89
CA THR A 120 7.38 -13.43 -23.06
C THR A 120 6.60 -13.16 -24.34
N PHE A 121 5.96 -11.99 -24.41
CA PHE A 121 5.30 -11.54 -25.64
C PHE A 121 6.28 -11.50 -26.83
N GLY A 122 7.52 -11.09 -26.60
CA GLY A 122 8.59 -11.09 -27.59
C GLY A 122 8.92 -12.49 -28.13
N ASP A 123 8.89 -13.51 -27.26
CA ASP A 123 9.12 -14.90 -27.67
C ASP A 123 7.99 -15.43 -28.56
N ILE A 124 6.73 -14.99 -28.33
CA ILE A 124 5.61 -15.31 -29.23
C ILE A 124 5.89 -14.72 -30.62
N GLY A 125 6.41 -13.49 -30.66
CA GLY A 125 6.87 -12.86 -31.89
C GLY A 125 7.93 -13.68 -32.61
N GLU A 126 8.92 -14.20 -31.88
CA GLU A 126 9.96 -15.07 -32.43
C GLU A 126 9.39 -16.39 -32.97
N TRP A 127 8.51 -17.02 -32.21
CA TRP A 127 7.92 -18.30 -32.56
C TRP A 127 7.08 -18.23 -33.84
N VAL A 128 6.27 -17.18 -34.01
CA VAL A 128 5.34 -17.06 -35.15
C VAL A 128 5.97 -16.39 -36.39
N MET A 129 6.86 -15.43 -36.18
CA MET A 129 7.40 -14.56 -37.24
C MET A 129 8.93 -14.59 -37.36
N GLY A 130 9.62 -15.42 -36.58
CA GLY A 130 11.08 -15.46 -36.52
C GLY A 130 11.67 -14.23 -35.83
N LYS A 131 12.99 -14.06 -35.95
CA LYS A 131 13.74 -12.96 -35.29
C LYS A 131 13.18 -11.57 -35.57
N ALA A 132 12.69 -11.31 -36.79
CA ALA A 132 12.06 -10.03 -37.13
C ALA A 132 10.79 -9.77 -36.30
N GLY A 133 9.99 -10.82 -36.06
CA GLY A 133 8.83 -10.76 -35.16
C GLY A 133 9.20 -10.45 -33.72
N ARG A 134 10.27 -11.08 -33.22
CA ARG A 134 10.81 -10.81 -31.88
C ARG A 134 11.09 -9.32 -31.67
N TYR A 135 11.92 -8.74 -32.54
CA TYR A 135 12.30 -7.33 -32.41
C TYR A 135 11.10 -6.39 -32.55
N LEU A 136 10.16 -6.70 -33.46
CA LEU A 136 8.97 -5.87 -33.66
C LEU A 136 8.07 -5.87 -32.42
N VAL A 137 7.75 -7.05 -31.87
CA VAL A 137 6.96 -7.15 -30.63
C VAL A 137 7.70 -6.51 -29.45
N LEU A 138 8.99 -6.79 -29.32
CA LEU A 138 9.81 -6.29 -28.22
C LEU A 138 9.89 -4.77 -28.22
N ILE A 139 10.17 -4.13 -29.36
CA ILE A 139 10.24 -2.67 -29.47
C ILE A 139 8.87 -2.06 -29.15
N ALA A 140 7.79 -2.63 -29.68
CA ALA A 140 6.44 -2.14 -29.42
C ALA A 140 6.07 -2.26 -27.93
N GLN A 141 6.36 -3.39 -27.29
CA GLN A 141 6.08 -3.63 -25.87
C GLN A 141 6.94 -2.72 -24.98
N MET A 142 8.24 -2.59 -25.26
CA MET A 142 9.13 -1.68 -24.54
C MET A 142 8.65 -0.22 -24.66
N ALA A 143 8.17 0.19 -25.83
CA ALA A 143 7.60 1.52 -26.03
C ALA A 143 6.35 1.73 -25.15
N VAL A 144 5.41 0.78 -25.09
CA VAL A 144 4.21 0.89 -24.22
C VAL A 144 4.58 0.98 -22.75
N CYS A 145 5.44 0.07 -22.31
CA CYS A 145 5.84 -0.04 -20.91
C CYS A 145 6.80 1.08 -20.48
N THR A 146 7.25 1.93 -21.41
CA THR A 146 8.02 3.15 -21.10
C THR A 146 7.11 4.38 -21.15
N MET A 147 6.34 4.53 -22.23
CA MET A 147 5.55 5.73 -22.46
C MET A 147 4.30 5.83 -21.58
N THR A 148 3.67 4.72 -21.23
CA THR A 148 2.49 4.74 -20.33
C THR A 148 2.90 5.15 -18.91
N PRO A 149 3.97 4.59 -18.31
CA PRO A 149 4.54 5.12 -17.06
C PRO A 149 4.98 6.58 -17.12
N CYS A 150 5.50 7.07 -18.25
CA CYS A 150 5.77 8.50 -18.41
C CYS A 150 4.50 9.36 -18.25
N ALA A 151 3.37 8.93 -18.84
CA ALA A 151 2.10 9.62 -18.69
C ALA A 151 1.61 9.61 -17.23
N PHE A 152 1.80 8.50 -16.51
CA PHE A 152 1.50 8.42 -15.07
C PHE A 152 2.34 9.41 -14.24
N LEU A 153 3.65 9.53 -14.53
CA LEU A 153 4.53 10.49 -13.86
C LEU A 153 4.10 11.93 -14.08
N VAL A 154 3.77 12.30 -15.32
CA VAL A 154 3.27 13.65 -15.65
C VAL A 154 1.93 13.91 -14.95
N LEU A 155 1.01 12.95 -14.99
CA LEU A 155 -0.30 13.10 -14.34
C LEU A 155 -0.17 13.25 -12.82
N GLY A 156 0.61 12.40 -12.15
CA GLY A 156 0.79 12.53 -10.71
C GLY A 156 1.52 13.82 -10.31
N GLY A 157 2.45 14.29 -11.14
CA GLY A 157 3.04 15.63 -10.99
C GLY A 157 1.99 16.75 -11.08
N ASP A 158 1.09 16.68 -12.06
CA ASP A 158 -0.01 17.65 -12.23
C ASP A 158 -1.00 17.61 -11.06
N LEU A 159 -1.33 16.43 -10.53
CA LEU A 159 -2.23 16.28 -9.38
C LEU A 159 -1.62 16.86 -8.10
N LEU A 160 -0.32 16.62 -7.86
CA LEU A 160 0.39 17.17 -6.71
C LEU A 160 0.59 18.68 -6.82
N ASP A 161 0.88 19.21 -8.01
CA ASP A 161 0.96 20.65 -8.28
C ASP A 161 -0.38 21.35 -8.04
N ALA A 162 -1.49 20.69 -8.39
CA ALA A 162 -2.83 21.18 -8.11
C ALA A 162 -3.21 21.12 -6.62
N LEU A 163 -2.82 20.06 -5.89
CA LEU A 163 -3.05 19.94 -4.44
C LEU A 163 -2.25 20.98 -3.65
N PHE A 164 -1.04 21.31 -4.09
CA PHE A 164 -0.13 22.23 -3.40
C PHE A 164 0.29 23.41 -4.31
N PRO A 165 -0.65 24.32 -4.65
CA PRO A 165 -0.40 25.36 -5.63
C PRO A 165 0.61 26.40 -5.14
N GLY A 166 1.72 26.53 -5.88
CA GLY A 166 2.81 27.46 -5.58
C GLY A 166 3.84 26.94 -4.57
N ALA A 167 3.78 25.65 -4.20
CA ALA A 167 4.77 25.02 -3.34
C ALA A 167 6.09 24.73 -4.07
N PHE A 168 6.03 24.07 -5.23
CA PHE A 168 7.17 23.76 -6.09
C PHE A 168 6.76 23.76 -7.56
N SER A 169 7.74 23.68 -8.47
CA SER A 169 7.46 23.51 -9.90
C SER A 169 6.91 22.12 -10.21
N ARG A 170 6.12 21.99 -11.29
CA ARG A 170 5.66 20.70 -11.81
C ARG A 170 6.79 19.68 -11.99
N THR A 171 7.94 20.10 -12.51
CA THR A 171 9.13 19.25 -12.67
C THR A 171 9.58 18.62 -11.35
N PHE A 172 9.56 19.39 -10.27
CA PHE A 172 9.91 18.88 -8.95
C PHE A 172 8.92 17.81 -8.48
N TRP A 173 7.61 18.03 -8.68
CA TRP A 173 6.58 17.05 -8.31
C TRP A 173 6.70 15.75 -9.10
N ILE A 174 7.06 15.81 -10.38
CA ILE A 174 7.32 14.62 -11.22
C ILE A 174 8.49 13.82 -10.64
N ILE A 175 9.61 14.49 -10.30
CA ILE A 175 10.79 13.82 -9.72
C ILE A 175 10.45 13.23 -8.35
N LEU A 176 9.75 13.98 -7.50
CA LEU A 176 9.36 13.52 -6.18
C LEU A 176 8.43 12.30 -6.26
N MET A 177 7.47 12.31 -7.18
CA MET A 177 6.60 11.16 -7.43
C MET A 177 7.43 9.94 -7.82
N ALA A 178 8.39 10.07 -8.74
CA ALA A 178 9.26 8.97 -9.16
C ALA A 178 10.08 8.39 -7.99
N LEU A 179 10.57 9.26 -7.09
CA LEU A 179 11.27 8.84 -5.88
C LEU A 179 10.34 8.07 -4.92
N MET A 180 9.09 8.51 -4.76
CA MET A 180 8.11 7.87 -3.89
C MET A 180 7.66 6.49 -4.39
N VAL A 181 7.59 6.27 -5.70
CA VAL A 181 7.18 4.97 -6.29
C VAL A 181 8.36 4.00 -6.45
N LEU A 182 9.60 4.47 -6.37
CA LEU A 182 10.80 3.65 -6.53
C LEU A 182 10.84 2.41 -5.62
N PRO A 183 10.48 2.47 -4.31
CA PRO A 183 10.44 1.29 -3.46
C PRO A 183 9.49 0.20 -3.98
N ILE A 184 8.35 0.60 -4.55
CA ILE A 184 7.37 -0.32 -5.15
C ILE A 184 7.93 -0.91 -6.44
N CYS A 185 8.66 -0.14 -7.26
CA CYS A 185 9.32 -0.65 -8.46
C CYS A 185 10.44 -1.67 -8.18
N LEU A 186 10.99 -1.68 -6.96
CA LEU A 186 12.01 -2.62 -6.54
C LEU A 186 11.44 -3.94 -6.01
N THR A 187 10.10 -4.12 -5.96
CA THR A 187 9.52 -5.43 -5.64
C THR A 187 9.69 -6.39 -6.82
N PRO A 188 10.22 -7.60 -6.61
CA PRO A 188 10.58 -8.51 -7.71
C PRO A 188 9.37 -9.13 -8.42
N THR A 189 8.23 -9.34 -7.76
CA THR A 189 7.07 -10.07 -8.35
C THR A 189 5.75 -9.27 -8.26
N LEU A 190 4.80 -9.53 -9.17
CA LEU A 190 3.43 -8.96 -9.13
C LEU A 190 2.46 -9.79 -8.27
N LYS A 191 2.78 -11.06 -8.01
CA LYS A 191 1.98 -11.97 -7.15
C LYS A 191 1.80 -11.39 -5.73
N GLU A 192 2.86 -10.81 -5.20
CA GLU A 192 2.90 -10.15 -3.88
C GLU A 192 2.13 -8.81 -3.88
N GLY A 193 2.00 -8.17 -5.04
CA GLY A 193 1.35 -6.87 -5.21
C GLY A 193 -0.18 -6.89 -5.29
N ALA A 194 -0.84 -8.06 -5.22
CA ALA A 194 -2.29 -8.14 -5.45
C ALA A 194 -3.14 -7.30 -4.46
N GLY A 195 -2.68 -7.16 -3.20
CA GLY A 195 -3.31 -6.27 -2.22
C GLY A 195 -3.19 -4.80 -2.59
N ALA A 196 -2.02 -4.38 -3.11
CA ALA A 196 -1.81 -3.05 -3.65
C ALA A 196 -2.67 -2.83 -4.90
N ALA A 197 -2.70 -3.77 -5.85
CA ALA A 197 -3.55 -3.68 -7.02
C ALA A 197 -5.04 -3.47 -6.64
N PHE A 198 -5.56 -4.20 -5.66
CA PHE A 198 -6.92 -3.99 -5.15
C PHE A 198 -7.13 -2.58 -4.57
N ALA A 199 -6.18 -2.07 -3.78
CA ALA A 199 -6.23 -0.69 -3.26
C ALA A 199 -6.21 0.34 -4.40
N GLY A 200 -5.41 0.12 -5.44
CA GLY A 200 -5.39 0.94 -6.65
C GLY A 200 -6.72 0.92 -7.41
N CYS A 201 -7.36 -0.26 -7.52
CA CYS A 201 -8.69 -0.40 -8.12
C CYS A 201 -9.76 0.39 -7.36
N MET A 202 -9.76 0.27 -6.03
CA MET A 202 -10.67 1.01 -5.16
C MET A 202 -10.43 2.53 -5.25
N GLY A 203 -9.16 2.94 -5.30
CA GLY A 203 -8.76 4.33 -5.53
C GLY A 203 -9.37 4.92 -6.79
N THR A 204 -9.29 4.21 -7.94
CA THR A 204 -9.92 4.70 -9.18
C THR A 204 -11.43 4.83 -9.05
N VAL A 205 -12.10 3.78 -8.55
CA VAL A 205 -13.57 3.76 -8.45
C VAL A 205 -14.07 4.88 -7.55
N LEU A 206 -13.41 5.10 -6.40
CA LEU A 206 -13.77 6.18 -5.49
C LEU A 206 -13.46 7.56 -6.07
N ALA A 207 -12.30 7.75 -6.72
CA ALA A 207 -11.95 9.01 -7.37
C ALA A 207 -12.95 9.37 -8.48
N ASP A 208 -13.30 8.41 -9.33
CA ASP A 208 -14.25 8.60 -10.43
C ASP A 208 -15.67 8.87 -9.91
N ALA A 209 -16.12 8.12 -8.90
CA ALA A 209 -17.43 8.32 -8.28
C ALA A 209 -17.57 9.70 -7.64
N ILE A 210 -16.56 10.14 -6.88
CA ILE A 210 -16.53 11.48 -6.28
C ILE A 210 -16.46 12.54 -7.37
N GLY A 211 -15.59 12.39 -8.36
CA GLY A 211 -15.42 13.37 -9.43
C GLY A 211 -16.67 13.57 -10.29
N VAL A 212 -17.30 12.47 -10.74
CA VAL A 212 -18.58 12.54 -11.47
C VAL A 212 -19.70 13.06 -10.57
N GLY A 213 -19.76 12.61 -9.31
CA GLY A 213 -20.75 13.08 -8.34
C GLY A 213 -20.67 14.60 -8.12
N MET A 214 -19.45 15.14 -7.99
CA MET A 214 -19.21 16.57 -7.87
C MET A 214 -19.63 17.34 -9.13
N LEU A 215 -19.34 16.83 -10.33
CA LEU A 215 -19.78 17.46 -11.58
C LEU A 215 -21.31 17.53 -11.67
N ILE A 216 -21.99 16.41 -11.47
CA ILE A 216 -23.45 16.35 -11.58
C ILE A 216 -24.11 17.23 -10.52
N TYR A 217 -23.56 17.24 -9.29
CA TYR A 217 -24.08 18.07 -8.22
C TYR A 217 -23.82 19.57 -8.47
N GLY A 218 -22.59 19.94 -8.85
CA GLY A 218 -22.18 21.33 -9.05
C GLY A 218 -22.82 22.00 -10.26
N MET A 219 -23.25 21.24 -11.26
CA MET A 219 -23.95 21.76 -12.43
C MET A 219 -25.48 21.80 -12.26
N ARG A 220 -26.06 21.39 -11.12
CA ARG A 220 -27.52 21.34 -10.96
C ARG A 220 -28.21 22.64 -11.37
N GLY A 221 -29.23 22.52 -12.22
CA GLY A 221 -29.98 23.66 -12.74
C GLY A 221 -29.37 24.32 -13.98
N HIS A 222 -28.32 23.73 -14.57
CA HIS A 222 -27.78 24.16 -15.86
C HIS A 222 -28.83 24.04 -16.99
N PRO A 223 -28.81 24.93 -18.01
CA PRO A 223 -29.60 24.77 -19.22
C PRO A 223 -29.09 23.58 -20.05
N ALA A 224 -29.78 23.22 -21.14
CA ALA A 224 -29.34 22.13 -22.01
C ALA A 224 -27.84 22.27 -22.38
N VAL A 225 -27.08 21.18 -22.21
CA VAL A 225 -25.62 21.21 -22.41
C VAL A 225 -25.26 21.51 -23.87
N PRO A 226 -24.18 22.27 -24.11
CA PRO A 226 -23.76 22.59 -25.47
C PRO A 226 -23.25 21.34 -26.21
N THR A 227 -23.67 21.20 -27.46
CA THR A 227 -23.31 20.08 -28.32
C THR A 227 -21.89 20.22 -28.88
N SER A 228 -21.25 19.09 -29.18
CA SER A 228 -19.91 19.04 -29.77
C SER A 228 -19.92 19.37 -31.27
N ASP A 229 -18.95 20.18 -31.73
CA ASP A 229 -18.71 20.44 -33.15
C ASP A 229 -17.90 19.30 -33.78
N ILE A 230 -18.59 18.29 -34.32
CA ILE A 230 -17.95 17.03 -34.76
C ILE A 230 -17.14 17.26 -36.04
N LYS A 231 -15.81 17.22 -35.91
CA LYS A 231 -14.85 17.18 -37.02
C LYS A 231 -14.14 15.84 -37.08
N PHE A 232 -13.75 15.40 -38.28
CA PHE A 232 -13.05 14.12 -38.46
C PHE A 232 -11.76 14.04 -37.62
N GLU A 233 -10.94 15.10 -37.60
CA GLU A 233 -9.71 15.13 -36.80
C GLU A 233 -9.99 14.97 -35.29
N GLN A 234 -11.03 15.61 -34.78
CA GLN A 234 -11.41 15.52 -33.36
C GLN A 234 -11.95 14.13 -33.01
N ALA A 235 -12.80 13.56 -33.86
CA ALA A 235 -13.31 12.20 -33.67
C ALA A 235 -12.19 11.15 -33.79
N ALA A 236 -11.25 11.33 -34.73
CA ALA A 236 -10.12 10.44 -34.92
C ALA A 236 -9.13 10.49 -33.75
N THR A 237 -8.83 11.68 -33.20
CA THR A 237 -7.92 11.80 -32.04
C THR A 237 -8.46 11.16 -30.76
N ALA A 238 -9.79 11.00 -30.62
CA ALA A 238 -10.38 10.18 -29.55
C ALA A 238 -9.92 8.71 -29.59
N PHE A 239 -9.54 8.18 -30.75
CA PHE A 239 -8.94 6.84 -30.87
C PHE A 239 -7.64 6.71 -30.07
N GLY A 240 -6.81 7.75 -30.01
CA GLY A 240 -5.56 7.75 -29.25
C GLY A 240 -5.81 7.55 -27.76
N ASN A 241 -6.61 8.42 -27.15
CA ASN A 241 -7.05 8.29 -25.75
C ASN A 241 -7.69 6.91 -25.46
N LEU A 242 -8.63 6.47 -26.32
CA LEU A 242 -9.31 5.17 -26.14
C LEU A 242 -8.33 4.00 -26.27
N ALA A 243 -7.39 4.07 -27.20
CA ALA A 243 -6.36 3.05 -27.34
C ALA A 243 -5.48 3.00 -26.08
N LEU A 244 -5.07 4.14 -25.51
CA LEU A 244 -4.36 4.19 -24.23
C LEU A 244 -5.18 3.54 -23.10
N ALA A 245 -6.45 3.92 -23.00
CA ALA A 245 -7.35 3.49 -21.93
C ALA A 245 -7.58 1.98 -21.87
N TYR A 246 -7.41 1.25 -22.98
CA TYR A 246 -7.61 -0.20 -23.05
C TYR A 246 -6.30 -1.02 -23.07
N GLY A 247 -5.17 -0.44 -22.65
CA GLY A 247 -3.81 -1.01 -22.74
C GLY A 247 -3.47 -2.25 -21.92
N ALA A 248 -4.36 -3.22 -21.84
CA ALA A 248 -4.22 -4.37 -20.95
C ALA A 248 -3.38 -5.51 -21.54
N ALA A 249 -3.30 -5.63 -22.86
CA ALA A 249 -2.75 -6.83 -23.51
C ALA A 249 -1.26 -7.05 -23.20
N THR A 250 -0.50 -5.96 -22.96
CA THR A 250 0.92 -6.03 -22.60
C THR A 250 1.17 -6.63 -21.22
N LEU A 251 0.16 -6.65 -20.35
CA LEU A 251 0.24 -7.24 -19.00
C LEU A 251 -0.17 -8.71 -18.98
N ILE A 252 -0.86 -9.18 -20.03
CA ILE A 252 -1.41 -10.55 -20.09
C ILE A 252 -0.32 -11.62 -19.95
N PRO A 253 0.84 -11.52 -20.61
CA PRO A 253 1.87 -12.53 -20.48
C PRO A 253 2.38 -12.71 -19.05
N ASP A 254 2.65 -11.61 -18.35
CA ASP A 254 3.16 -11.65 -16.98
C ASP A 254 2.11 -12.16 -16.00
N ILE A 255 0.87 -11.69 -16.12
CA ILE A 255 -0.25 -12.16 -15.28
C ILE A 255 -0.52 -13.65 -15.55
N GLN A 256 -0.45 -14.09 -16.80
CA GLN A 256 -0.70 -15.48 -17.17
C GLN A 256 0.41 -16.42 -16.72
N ARG A 257 1.68 -16.01 -16.82
CA ARG A 257 2.84 -16.77 -16.30
C ARG A 257 2.72 -16.99 -14.79
N GLN A 258 2.21 -15.99 -14.07
CA GLN A 258 2.01 -16.05 -12.63
C GLN A 258 0.68 -16.72 -12.22
N HIS A 259 -0.15 -17.15 -13.18
CA HIS A 259 -1.43 -17.81 -12.90
C HIS A 259 -1.25 -19.33 -12.82
N ARG A 260 -1.73 -19.95 -11.73
CA ARG A 260 -1.62 -21.41 -11.51
C ARG A 260 -2.27 -22.24 -12.61
N ASP A 261 -3.40 -21.76 -13.12
CA ASP A 261 -4.12 -22.37 -14.25
C ASP A 261 -4.25 -21.38 -15.42
N PRO A 262 -3.22 -21.27 -16.28
CA PRO A 262 -3.23 -20.35 -17.42
C PRO A 262 -4.43 -20.53 -18.35
N ALA A 263 -5.04 -21.72 -18.41
CA ALA A 263 -6.17 -21.99 -19.31
C ALA A 263 -7.44 -21.18 -18.95
N ARG A 264 -7.54 -20.67 -17.72
CA ARG A 264 -8.64 -19.81 -17.27
C ARG A 264 -8.49 -18.35 -17.70
N MET A 265 -7.27 -17.91 -18.01
CA MET A 265 -6.95 -16.51 -18.31
C MET A 265 -7.82 -15.88 -19.40
N PRO A 266 -8.11 -16.55 -20.54
CA PRO A 266 -8.99 -15.98 -21.56
C PRO A 266 -10.37 -15.58 -21.02
N THR A 267 -10.92 -16.34 -20.06
CA THR A 267 -12.22 -16.05 -19.44
C THR A 267 -12.12 -14.88 -18.47
N VAL A 268 -11.08 -14.85 -17.63
CA VAL A 268 -10.82 -13.76 -16.68
C VAL A 268 -10.68 -12.42 -17.42
N VAL A 269 -9.89 -12.41 -18.50
CA VAL A 269 -9.66 -11.23 -19.35
C VAL A 269 -10.97 -10.76 -19.98
N PHE A 270 -11.75 -11.68 -20.56
CA PHE A 270 -13.02 -11.33 -21.21
C PHE A 270 -14.01 -10.69 -20.22
N VAL A 271 -14.22 -11.31 -19.05
CA VAL A 271 -15.15 -10.82 -18.03
C VAL A 271 -14.72 -9.45 -17.51
N THR A 272 -13.44 -9.29 -17.18
CA THR A 272 -12.90 -8.05 -16.60
C THR A 272 -12.94 -6.90 -17.60
N MET A 273 -12.49 -7.11 -18.83
CA MET A 273 -12.49 -6.07 -19.86
C MET A 273 -13.91 -5.66 -20.27
N THR A 274 -14.86 -6.59 -20.29
CA THR A 274 -16.29 -6.28 -20.53
C THR A 274 -16.85 -5.40 -19.42
N PHE A 275 -16.55 -5.71 -18.15
CA PHE A 275 -16.94 -4.89 -17.01
C PHE A 275 -16.37 -3.46 -17.12
N ILE A 276 -15.09 -3.33 -17.50
CA ILE A 276 -14.44 -2.03 -17.69
C ILE A 276 -15.10 -1.23 -18.81
N THR A 277 -15.42 -1.85 -19.95
CA THR A 277 -16.12 -1.16 -21.05
C THR A 277 -17.47 -0.61 -20.61
N LEU A 278 -18.24 -1.36 -19.82
CA LEU A 278 -19.52 -0.87 -19.28
C LEU A 278 -19.30 0.35 -18.36
N MET A 279 -18.29 0.29 -17.49
CA MET A 279 -17.93 1.40 -16.61
C MET A 279 -17.50 2.65 -17.40
N PHE A 280 -16.69 2.49 -18.45
CA PHE A 280 -16.24 3.60 -19.30
C PHE A 280 -17.41 4.32 -20.00
N VAL A 281 -18.39 3.57 -20.52
CA VAL A 281 -19.60 4.17 -21.11
C VAL A 281 -20.39 4.95 -20.07
N LEU A 282 -20.56 4.40 -18.86
CA LEU A 282 -21.27 5.07 -17.76
C LEU A 282 -20.56 6.37 -17.35
N LEU A 283 -19.24 6.34 -17.16
CA LEU A 283 -18.45 7.52 -16.79
C LEU A 283 -18.46 8.58 -17.89
N ALA A 284 -18.30 8.18 -19.15
CA ALA A 284 -18.36 9.09 -20.30
C ALA A 284 -19.71 9.81 -20.38
N ALA A 285 -20.80 9.05 -20.29
CA ALA A 285 -22.16 9.59 -20.36
C ALA A 285 -22.45 10.52 -19.17
N ALA A 286 -22.12 10.09 -17.95
CA ALA A 286 -22.35 10.86 -16.74
C ALA A 286 -21.56 12.18 -16.75
N GLY A 287 -20.26 12.15 -17.05
CA GLY A 287 -19.43 13.35 -17.12
C GLY A 287 -19.86 14.32 -18.24
N TYR A 288 -20.17 13.80 -19.43
CA TYR A 288 -20.64 14.63 -20.55
C TYR A 288 -22.00 15.26 -20.27
N SER A 289 -22.92 14.53 -19.60
CA SER A 289 -24.26 15.05 -19.29
C SER A 289 -24.26 16.31 -18.42
N ALA A 290 -23.19 16.54 -17.64
CA ALA A 290 -23.07 17.70 -16.76
C ALA A 290 -22.48 18.94 -17.44
N VAL A 291 -21.53 18.79 -18.39
CA VAL A 291 -20.78 19.94 -18.95
C VAL A 291 -20.70 19.98 -20.49
N GLY A 292 -21.20 18.98 -21.19
CA GLY A 292 -21.26 18.93 -22.67
C GLY A 292 -19.89 19.01 -23.35
N CYS A 293 -19.80 19.76 -24.45
CA CYS A 293 -18.53 19.98 -25.16
C CYS A 293 -17.44 20.71 -24.34
N GLN A 294 -17.78 21.27 -23.17
CA GLN A 294 -16.84 21.99 -22.30
C GLN A 294 -16.10 21.09 -21.29
N VAL A 295 -16.24 19.76 -21.35
CA VAL A 295 -15.43 18.82 -20.56
C VAL A 295 -13.92 19.08 -20.75
N SER A 296 -13.10 19.02 -19.69
CA SER A 296 -11.63 19.02 -19.82
C SER A 296 -11.09 17.65 -20.25
N GLY A 297 -9.91 17.61 -20.88
CA GLY A 297 -9.26 16.36 -21.29
C GLY A 297 -9.05 15.32 -20.18
N ASN A 298 -9.12 15.74 -18.92
CA ASN A 298 -9.12 14.91 -17.74
C ASN A 298 -10.27 15.34 -16.81
N LEU A 299 -11.07 14.38 -16.34
CA LEU A 299 -12.21 14.59 -15.44
C LEU A 299 -11.84 15.39 -14.18
N LEU A 300 -10.73 15.05 -13.52
CA LEU A 300 -10.33 15.69 -12.26
C LEU A 300 -10.02 17.19 -12.42
N TYR A 301 -9.52 17.59 -13.58
CA TYR A 301 -9.23 19.00 -13.86
C TYR A 301 -10.48 19.87 -13.95
N SER A 302 -11.68 19.27 -14.04
CA SER A 302 -12.95 20.01 -14.04
C SER A 302 -13.51 20.27 -12.63
N ILE A 303 -13.10 19.50 -11.61
CA ILE A 303 -13.71 19.56 -10.26
C ILE A 303 -12.92 20.39 -9.25
N PHE A 304 -11.63 20.66 -9.50
CA PHE A 304 -10.78 21.34 -8.52
C PHE A 304 -11.00 22.87 -8.53
N PRO A 305 -11.20 23.51 -7.37
CA PRO A 305 -11.40 24.96 -7.29
C PRO A 305 -10.10 25.74 -7.54
N LYS A 306 -10.21 26.97 -8.04
CA LYS A 306 -9.05 27.87 -8.13
C LYS A 306 -8.69 28.42 -6.74
N LYS A 307 -7.43 28.79 -6.54
CA LYS A 307 -6.92 29.30 -5.24
C LYS A 307 -7.63 30.59 -4.79
N ASP A 308 -7.92 31.50 -5.72
CA ASP A 308 -8.48 32.82 -5.40
C ASP A 308 -10.01 32.86 -5.39
N THR A 309 -10.66 31.78 -5.87
CA THR A 309 -12.11 31.71 -6.00
C THR A 309 -12.58 30.31 -5.65
N SER A 310 -13.61 30.16 -4.80
CA SER A 310 -14.26 28.86 -4.51
C SER A 310 -14.93 28.19 -5.72
N PHE A 311 -14.70 28.72 -6.93
CA PHE A 311 -15.22 28.24 -8.19
C PHE A 311 -14.16 27.44 -8.94
N THR A 312 -14.62 26.37 -9.60
CA THR A 312 -13.80 25.61 -10.53
C THR A 312 -13.52 26.42 -11.80
N LYS A 313 -12.58 25.93 -12.60
CA LYS A 313 -12.33 26.45 -13.96
C LYS A 313 -13.59 26.39 -14.86
N ARG A 314 -14.62 25.63 -14.46
CA ARG A 314 -15.91 25.46 -15.14
C ARG A 314 -17.07 26.26 -14.52
N GLY A 315 -16.79 27.14 -13.54
CA GLY A 315 -17.81 28.03 -12.98
C GLY A 315 -18.77 27.39 -11.97
N MET A 316 -18.42 26.21 -11.45
CA MET A 316 -19.16 25.52 -10.38
C MET A 316 -18.60 25.90 -9.02
N LEU A 317 -19.45 26.03 -8.00
CA LEU A 317 -18.96 26.07 -6.62
C LEU A 317 -18.52 24.66 -6.20
N ALA A 318 -17.21 24.45 -6.05
CA ALA A 318 -16.68 23.14 -5.65
C ALA A 318 -16.38 23.09 -4.16
N ASN A 319 -16.92 22.07 -3.49
CA ASN A 319 -16.50 21.73 -2.14
C ASN A 319 -15.06 21.23 -2.18
N PHE A 320 -14.17 21.91 -1.45
CA PHE A 320 -12.74 21.63 -1.44
C PHE A 320 -12.42 20.20 -0.96
N GLY A 321 -13.09 19.73 0.10
CA GLY A 321 -12.83 18.40 0.69
C GLY A 321 -12.99 17.23 -0.29
N PRO A 322 -14.17 17.02 -0.91
CA PRO A 322 -14.36 15.95 -1.89
C PRO A 322 -13.39 16.04 -3.09
N ALA A 323 -13.02 17.25 -3.54
CA ALA A 323 -12.04 17.42 -4.61
C ALA A 323 -10.67 16.87 -4.20
N VAL A 324 -10.20 17.24 -3.00
CA VAL A 324 -8.94 16.74 -2.43
C VAL A 324 -8.97 15.21 -2.33
N LEU A 325 -10.07 14.64 -1.86
CA LEU A 325 -10.20 13.19 -1.70
C LEU A 325 -10.12 12.43 -3.04
N ALA A 326 -10.78 12.95 -4.09
CA ALA A 326 -10.68 12.37 -5.43
C ALA A 326 -9.25 12.42 -5.99
N TYR A 327 -8.54 13.53 -5.74
CA TYR A 327 -7.13 13.68 -6.12
C TYR A 327 -6.22 12.71 -5.37
N LEU A 328 -6.39 12.55 -4.05
CA LEU A 328 -5.59 11.62 -3.23
C LEU A 328 -5.82 10.15 -3.64
N PHE A 329 -7.08 9.75 -3.90
CA PHE A 329 -7.37 8.39 -4.36
C PHE A 329 -6.82 8.11 -5.76
N MET A 330 -6.87 9.10 -6.65
CA MET A 330 -6.25 8.96 -7.96
C MET A 330 -4.72 8.90 -7.85
N GLN A 331 -4.12 9.69 -6.95
CA GLN A 331 -2.68 9.64 -6.69
C GLN A 331 -2.25 8.25 -6.20
N LEU A 332 -3.00 7.64 -5.28
CA LEU A 332 -2.79 6.26 -4.84
C LEU A 332 -2.82 5.29 -6.03
N HIS A 333 -3.86 5.37 -6.84
CA HIS A 333 -4.03 4.51 -8.00
C HIS A 333 -2.84 4.63 -8.97
N ILE A 334 -2.45 5.84 -9.34
CA ILE A 334 -1.36 6.09 -10.29
C ILE A 334 -0.04 5.53 -9.76
N SER A 335 0.24 5.69 -8.47
CA SER A 335 1.46 5.13 -7.85
C SER A 335 1.54 3.61 -7.96
N ILE A 336 0.42 2.91 -7.83
CA ILE A 336 0.35 1.44 -7.91
C ILE A 336 0.37 0.99 -9.37
N ALA A 337 -0.44 1.61 -10.23
CA ALA A 337 -0.50 1.31 -11.66
C ALA A 337 0.85 1.52 -12.36
N PHE A 338 1.61 2.54 -11.96
CA PHE A 338 2.97 2.78 -12.44
C PHE A 338 3.88 1.56 -12.26
N ALA A 339 3.88 0.93 -11.08
CA ALA A 339 4.68 -0.26 -10.82
C ALA A 339 4.19 -1.48 -11.62
N VAL A 340 2.88 -1.65 -11.75
CA VAL A 340 2.28 -2.76 -12.53
C VAL A 340 2.72 -2.70 -14.00
N PHE A 341 2.75 -1.52 -14.63
CA PHE A 341 3.18 -1.38 -16.03
C PHE A 341 4.68 -1.47 -16.25
N LEU A 342 5.50 -1.20 -15.23
CA LEU A 342 6.96 -1.31 -15.35
C LEU A 342 7.47 -2.73 -15.17
N HIS A 343 6.71 -3.60 -14.50
CA HIS A 343 7.14 -4.97 -14.23
C HIS A 343 7.48 -5.78 -15.50
N PRO A 344 6.65 -5.79 -16.57
CA PRO A 344 7.02 -6.43 -17.84
C PRO A 344 8.33 -5.89 -18.43
N MET A 345 8.55 -4.58 -18.29
CA MET A 345 9.73 -3.91 -18.80
C MET A 345 10.99 -4.29 -18.01
N PHE A 346 10.87 -4.38 -16.68
CA PHE A 346 11.96 -4.86 -15.83
C PHE A 346 12.31 -6.31 -16.14
N TYR A 347 11.32 -7.20 -16.26
CA TYR A 347 11.55 -8.60 -16.59
C TYR A 347 12.27 -8.75 -17.94
N ILE A 348 11.82 -8.03 -18.96
CA ILE A 348 12.43 -8.03 -20.29
C ILE A 348 13.87 -7.47 -20.24
N ALA A 349 14.08 -6.35 -19.55
CA ALA A 349 15.39 -5.73 -19.44
C ALA A 349 16.38 -6.62 -18.66
N GLU A 350 15.94 -7.26 -17.58
CA GLU A 350 16.72 -8.24 -16.81
C GLU A 350 17.12 -9.43 -17.70
N ARG A 351 16.20 -9.95 -18.50
CA ARG A 351 16.48 -11.05 -19.42
C ARG A 351 17.44 -10.65 -20.56
N LEU A 352 17.33 -9.44 -21.08
CA LEU A 352 18.17 -8.95 -22.19
C LEU A 352 19.57 -8.52 -21.75
N PHE A 353 19.67 -7.73 -20.67
CA PHE A 353 20.93 -7.12 -20.25
C PHE A 353 21.66 -7.92 -19.19
N LEU A 354 20.94 -8.64 -18.33
CA LEU A 354 21.53 -9.43 -17.24
C LEU A 354 21.54 -10.93 -17.53
N SER A 355 20.89 -11.37 -18.62
CA SER A 355 20.72 -12.79 -18.97
C SER A 355 20.08 -13.61 -17.85
N MET A 356 19.25 -12.96 -17.04
CA MET A 356 18.40 -13.60 -16.03
C MET A 356 17.20 -14.27 -16.70
N HIS A 357 16.50 -15.17 -15.99
CA HIS A 357 15.29 -15.84 -16.46
C HIS A 357 15.49 -16.62 -17.78
N GLN A 358 16.67 -17.23 -17.93
CA GLN A 358 16.97 -18.11 -19.06
C GLN A 358 16.81 -19.57 -18.65
N HIS A 359 15.64 -20.17 -18.90
CA HIS A 359 15.50 -21.62 -18.78
C HIS A 359 16.13 -22.32 -20.00
N GLN A 360 17.23 -23.04 -19.78
CA GLN A 360 17.73 -24.05 -20.72
C GLN A 360 16.87 -25.31 -20.61
N ILE A 361 16.14 -25.66 -21.66
CA ILE A 361 15.51 -26.97 -21.75
C ILE A 361 16.50 -27.92 -22.43
N ALA A 362 16.98 -28.90 -21.67
CA ALA A 362 17.53 -30.13 -22.23
C ALA A 362 16.43 -30.81 -23.05
N GLU A 363 16.75 -31.22 -24.28
CA GLU A 363 15.88 -31.98 -25.16
C GLU A 363 15.36 -33.23 -24.43
N GLU A 364 14.10 -33.22 -23.99
CA GLU A 364 13.43 -34.45 -23.56
C GLU A 364 11.98 -34.49 -24.07
N GLU A 365 11.60 -35.68 -24.49
CA GLU A 365 10.67 -36.02 -25.56
C GLU A 365 9.20 -35.58 -25.37
N LEU A 366 8.54 -35.31 -26.50
CA LEU A 366 7.08 -35.18 -26.62
C LEU A 366 6.35 -36.43 -26.10
N PRO A 367 5.39 -36.35 -25.15
CA PRO A 367 4.47 -37.44 -24.90
C PRO A 367 3.26 -37.32 -25.84
N TYR A 368 3.18 -38.26 -26.78
CA TYR A 368 1.98 -38.58 -27.53
C TYR A 368 0.90 -39.07 -26.54
N GLN A 369 -0.29 -38.49 -26.63
CA GLN A 369 -1.39 -38.75 -25.71
C GLN A 369 -1.97 -40.16 -25.93
N GLN A 370 -1.63 -41.12 -25.05
CA GLN A 370 -2.35 -42.38 -24.90
C GLN A 370 -3.64 -42.15 -24.10
N VAL A 371 -4.69 -42.88 -24.48
CA VAL A 371 -6.03 -42.84 -23.86
C VAL A 371 -5.99 -43.66 -22.57
N GLU A 372 -6.08 -43.00 -21.41
CA GLU A 372 -6.12 -43.66 -20.08
C GLU A 372 -7.55 -43.77 -19.52
N THR A 373 -7.75 -44.76 -18.65
CA THR A 373 -9.07 -45.18 -18.12
C THR A 373 -9.51 -44.43 -16.84
N PRO A 374 -10.81 -44.41 -16.50
CA PRO A 374 -11.36 -43.53 -15.45
C PRO A 374 -10.86 -43.77 -14.02
N LEU A 375 -10.27 -44.94 -13.74
CA LEU A 375 -9.88 -45.33 -12.38
C LEU A 375 -8.52 -44.76 -11.97
N GLU A 376 -7.61 -44.52 -12.91
CA GLU A 376 -6.31 -43.87 -12.64
C GLU A 376 -6.46 -42.36 -12.42
N GLN A 377 -7.50 -41.75 -13.00
CA GLN A 377 -7.80 -40.33 -12.87
C GLN A 377 -8.17 -39.94 -11.42
N LEU A 378 -8.83 -40.85 -10.68
CA LEU A 378 -9.23 -40.65 -9.28
C LEU A 378 -8.05 -40.75 -8.30
N LYS A 379 -7.08 -41.63 -8.57
CA LYS A 379 -5.84 -41.75 -7.79
C LYS A 379 -4.91 -40.56 -8.01
N ARG A 380 -4.84 -40.04 -9.25
CA ARG A 380 -4.09 -38.81 -9.55
C ARG A 380 -4.69 -37.57 -8.89
N THR A 381 -6.01 -37.42 -8.80
CA THR A 381 -6.62 -36.24 -8.13
C THR A 381 -6.31 -36.13 -6.64
N SER A 382 -6.10 -37.26 -5.94
CA SER A 382 -5.74 -37.26 -4.51
C SER A 382 -4.23 -37.02 -4.29
N SER A 383 -3.38 -37.55 -5.17
CA SER A 383 -1.92 -37.37 -5.07
C SER A 383 -1.45 -36.03 -5.66
N ALA A 384 -2.11 -35.53 -6.71
CA ALA A 384 -1.80 -34.24 -7.34
C ALA A 384 -2.15 -33.05 -6.43
N ALA A 385 -3.14 -33.18 -5.55
CA ALA A 385 -3.45 -32.13 -4.56
C ALA A 385 -2.34 -31.97 -3.51
N HIS A 386 -1.67 -33.07 -3.11
CA HIS A 386 -0.60 -33.05 -2.12
C HIS A 386 0.79 -32.78 -2.73
N VAL A 387 1.03 -33.22 -3.97
CA VAL A 387 2.29 -33.02 -4.71
C VAL A 387 2.36 -31.64 -5.40
N SER A 388 1.23 -31.08 -5.85
CA SER A 388 1.19 -29.72 -6.40
C SER A 388 1.56 -28.68 -5.34
N THR A 389 1.16 -28.88 -4.09
CA THR A 389 1.40 -27.88 -3.03
C THR A 389 2.88 -27.74 -2.67
N THR A 390 3.68 -28.80 -2.83
CA THR A 390 5.14 -28.78 -2.62
C THR A 390 5.89 -28.23 -3.83
N GLN A 391 5.50 -28.60 -5.06
CA GLN A 391 6.10 -28.05 -6.29
C GLN A 391 5.84 -26.54 -6.47
N ASP A 392 4.68 -26.05 -5.99
CA ASP A 392 4.27 -24.64 -6.12
C ASP A 392 5.12 -23.69 -5.26
N ASN A 393 5.60 -24.12 -4.08
CA ASN A 393 6.52 -23.33 -3.26
C ASN A 393 7.92 -23.31 -3.90
N ASP A 394 8.36 -24.44 -4.44
CA ASP A 394 9.69 -24.59 -5.04
C ASP A 394 9.89 -23.70 -6.28
N GLU A 395 8.87 -23.50 -7.13
CA GLU A 395 8.97 -22.66 -8.35
C GLU A 395 8.98 -21.16 -8.04
N ASP A 396 8.12 -20.67 -7.14
CA ASP A 396 8.08 -19.26 -6.72
C ASP A 396 9.34 -18.89 -5.91
N GLU A 397 9.81 -19.81 -5.08
CA GLU A 397 11.06 -19.64 -4.34
C GLU A 397 12.28 -19.72 -5.28
N ALA A 398 12.24 -20.51 -6.35
CA ALA A 398 13.29 -20.53 -7.37
C ALA A 398 13.38 -19.20 -8.15
N GLU A 399 12.25 -18.60 -8.55
CA GLU A 399 12.23 -17.27 -9.20
C GLU A 399 12.79 -16.21 -8.24
N LEU A 400 12.36 -16.21 -6.97
CA LEU A 400 12.88 -15.29 -5.95
C LEU A 400 14.35 -15.55 -5.58
N ALA A 401 14.82 -16.79 -5.66
CA ALA A 401 16.20 -17.16 -5.37
C ALA A 401 17.18 -16.57 -6.39
N GLU A 402 16.76 -16.43 -7.66
CA GLU A 402 17.56 -15.78 -8.70
C GLU A 402 17.90 -14.32 -8.34
N TYR A 403 16.99 -13.63 -7.65
CA TYR A 403 17.19 -12.25 -7.20
C TYR A 403 18.07 -12.12 -5.94
N ARG A 404 18.32 -13.19 -5.18
CA ARG A 404 19.02 -13.15 -3.86
C ARG A 404 20.55 -13.18 -3.94
N GLY A 405 21.16 -13.46 -5.10
CA GLY A 405 22.62 -13.55 -5.25
C GLY A 405 23.38 -12.22 -5.01
N LYS A 406 24.43 -12.20 -4.18
CA LYS A 406 25.16 -10.98 -3.72
C LYS A 406 25.82 -10.11 -4.82
N GLY A 407 25.88 -10.57 -6.07
CA GLY A 407 26.26 -9.76 -7.24
C GLY A 407 25.14 -9.55 -8.26
N VAL A 408 24.09 -10.37 -8.21
CA VAL A 408 22.91 -10.28 -9.08
C VAL A 408 21.98 -9.20 -8.54
N ALA A 409 21.83 -9.13 -7.21
CA ALA A 409 21.02 -8.14 -6.50
C ALA A 409 21.36 -6.70 -6.90
N LEU A 410 22.65 -6.35 -6.84
CA LEU A 410 23.11 -5.01 -7.19
C LEU A 410 22.87 -4.70 -8.67
N LYS A 411 23.06 -5.67 -9.57
CA LYS A 411 22.90 -5.48 -11.01
C LYS A 411 21.45 -5.17 -11.38
N TRP A 412 20.48 -5.97 -10.91
CA TRP A 412 19.07 -5.75 -11.25
C TRP A 412 18.52 -4.48 -10.59
N VAL A 413 18.88 -4.21 -9.33
CA VAL A 413 18.47 -2.96 -8.64
C VAL A 413 19.00 -1.73 -9.39
N THR A 414 20.28 -1.74 -9.76
CA THR A 414 20.89 -0.62 -10.51
C THR A 414 20.23 -0.43 -11.87
N MET A 415 19.94 -1.53 -12.59
CA MET A 415 19.24 -1.49 -13.87
C MET A 415 17.83 -0.90 -13.73
N ARG A 416 17.04 -1.36 -12.76
CA ARG A 416 15.68 -0.82 -12.51
C ARG A 416 15.71 0.67 -12.17
N ILE A 417 16.64 1.10 -11.31
CA ILE A 417 16.83 2.52 -10.99
C ILE A 417 17.19 3.32 -12.26
N ALA A 418 18.12 2.83 -13.07
CA ALA A 418 18.53 3.51 -14.30
C ALA A 418 17.35 3.69 -15.29
N LEU A 419 16.49 2.67 -15.41
CA LEU A 419 15.29 2.73 -16.24
C LEU A 419 14.29 3.77 -15.70
N VAL A 420 14.06 3.82 -14.38
CA VAL A 420 13.21 4.85 -13.76
C VAL A 420 13.78 6.25 -13.99
N VAL A 421 15.10 6.44 -13.91
CA VAL A 421 15.73 7.74 -14.19
C VAL A 421 15.52 8.17 -15.65
N ILE A 422 15.65 7.26 -16.62
CA ILE A 422 15.37 7.54 -18.04
C ILE A 422 13.91 7.97 -18.23
N LEU A 423 12.98 7.29 -17.54
CA LEU A 423 11.55 7.64 -17.58
C LEU A 423 11.28 9.03 -17.00
N VAL A 424 11.94 9.40 -15.91
CA VAL A 424 11.82 10.75 -15.33
C VAL A 424 12.30 11.81 -16.32
N ILE A 425 13.44 11.60 -16.98
CA ILE A 425 13.95 12.54 -17.99
C ILE A 425 12.94 12.69 -19.14
N ALA A 426 12.38 11.57 -19.63
CA ALA A 426 11.36 11.58 -20.66
C ALA A 426 10.07 12.28 -20.22
N ALA A 427 9.59 12.01 -18.99
CA ALA A 427 8.41 12.65 -18.42
C ALA A 427 8.59 14.16 -18.28
N VAL A 428 9.75 14.62 -17.81
CA VAL A 428 10.07 16.05 -17.70
C VAL A 428 10.14 16.72 -19.07
N ALA A 429 10.69 16.06 -20.09
CA ALA A 429 10.71 16.59 -21.45
C ALA A 429 9.31 16.70 -22.08
N LEU A 430 8.40 15.77 -21.75
CA LEU A 430 7.07 15.64 -22.35
C LEU A 430 5.94 16.21 -21.47
N GLN A 431 6.25 16.90 -20.37
CA GLN A 431 5.26 17.38 -19.39
C GLN A 431 4.31 18.47 -19.90
N HIS A 432 4.66 19.11 -21.02
CA HIS A 432 3.87 20.16 -21.66
C HIS A 432 2.96 19.48 -22.70
N ASN A 433 1.64 19.56 -22.52
CA ASN A 433 0.60 18.91 -23.34
C ASN A 433 0.33 17.42 -23.02
N PHE A 434 -0.02 17.13 -21.76
CA PHE A 434 -0.43 15.80 -21.29
C PHE A 434 -1.49 15.11 -22.18
N VAL A 435 -2.47 15.88 -22.68
CA VAL A 435 -3.56 15.34 -23.51
C VAL A 435 -3.03 14.78 -24.84
N ASP A 436 -2.19 15.55 -25.54
CA ASP A 436 -1.58 15.12 -26.80
C ASP A 436 -0.57 13.98 -26.56
N LEU A 437 0.17 14.02 -25.43
CA LEU A 437 1.04 12.91 -25.01
C LEU A 437 0.23 11.62 -24.85
N SER A 438 -0.88 11.66 -24.12
CA SER A 438 -1.78 10.52 -23.92
C SER A 438 -2.31 9.97 -25.26
N ASP A 439 -2.74 10.85 -26.16
CA ASP A 439 -3.23 10.46 -27.48
C ASP A 439 -2.13 9.80 -28.33
N PHE A 440 -0.91 10.36 -28.28
CA PHE A 440 0.25 9.82 -28.95
C PHE A 440 0.65 8.43 -28.40
N VAL A 441 0.70 8.28 -27.08
CA VAL A 441 1.04 6.99 -26.43
C VAL A 441 0.05 5.90 -26.81
N GLY A 442 -1.24 6.21 -26.74
CA GLY A 442 -2.29 5.25 -27.07
C GLY A 442 -2.27 4.84 -28.55
N ALA A 443 -2.18 5.81 -29.46
CA ALA A 443 -2.21 5.55 -30.89
C ALA A 443 -0.97 4.80 -31.40
N SER A 444 0.21 5.11 -30.88
CA SER A 444 1.48 4.55 -31.35
C SER A 444 1.76 3.19 -30.73
N ALA A 445 2.22 3.18 -29.48
CA ALA A 445 2.72 1.99 -28.83
C ALA A 445 1.59 1.04 -28.43
N ASN A 446 0.50 1.60 -27.88
CA ASN A 446 -0.53 0.77 -27.25
C ASN A 446 -1.41 0.05 -28.28
N ALA A 447 -1.88 0.76 -29.30
CA ALA A 447 -2.64 0.13 -30.37
C ALA A 447 -1.81 -0.93 -31.12
N MET A 448 -0.51 -0.70 -31.32
CA MET A 448 0.39 -1.69 -31.91
C MET A 448 0.51 -2.94 -31.03
N SER A 449 0.78 -2.78 -29.74
CA SER A 449 1.04 -3.91 -28.83
C SER A 449 -0.22 -4.63 -28.34
N CYS A 450 -1.34 -3.91 -28.24
CA CYS A 450 -2.59 -4.45 -27.68
C CYS A 450 -3.61 -4.92 -28.71
N ILE A 451 -3.53 -4.41 -29.94
CA ILE A 451 -4.49 -4.74 -31.01
C ILE A 451 -3.76 -5.36 -32.20
N VAL A 452 -2.87 -4.61 -32.86
CA VAL A 452 -2.30 -5.00 -34.15
C VAL A 452 -1.44 -6.27 -34.03
N MET A 453 -0.51 -6.30 -33.07
CA MET A 453 0.44 -7.41 -32.91
C MET A 453 -0.22 -8.70 -32.42
N PRO A 454 -1.02 -8.72 -31.34
CA PRO A 454 -1.69 -9.95 -30.88
C PRO A 454 -2.57 -10.57 -31.98
N ILE A 455 -3.33 -9.75 -32.71
CA ILE A 455 -4.21 -10.23 -33.77
C ILE A 455 -3.39 -10.79 -34.94
N THR A 456 -2.34 -10.09 -35.36
CA THR A 456 -1.49 -10.54 -36.48
C THR A 456 -0.79 -11.86 -36.16
N LEU A 457 -0.24 -11.98 -34.94
CA LEU A 457 0.41 -13.21 -34.47
C LEU A 457 -0.59 -14.37 -34.40
N TYR A 458 -1.79 -14.14 -33.86
CA TYR A 458 -2.81 -15.17 -33.78
C TYR A 458 -3.31 -15.63 -35.15
N VAL A 459 -3.59 -14.69 -36.06
CA VAL A 459 -3.99 -15.02 -37.45
C VAL A 459 -2.90 -15.79 -38.18
N LYS A 460 -1.62 -15.49 -37.94
CA LYS A 460 -0.52 -16.22 -38.56
C LYS A 460 -0.31 -17.61 -37.93
N ALA A 461 -0.44 -17.73 -36.62
CA ALA A 461 -0.32 -19.00 -35.90
C ALA A 461 -1.46 -19.98 -36.23
N MET A 462 -2.71 -19.48 -36.29
CA MET A 462 -3.92 -20.30 -36.41
C MET A 462 -4.68 -20.14 -37.73
N GLY A 463 -4.20 -19.31 -38.66
CA GLY A 463 -4.95 -18.88 -39.85
C GLY A 463 -5.43 -19.97 -40.80
N LYS A 464 -4.84 -21.18 -40.75
CA LYS A 464 -5.30 -22.36 -41.50
C LYS A 464 -6.42 -23.14 -40.79
N LYS A 465 -6.48 -23.08 -39.46
CA LYS A 465 -7.48 -23.75 -38.61
C LYS A 465 -8.67 -22.83 -38.27
N MET A 466 -8.51 -21.51 -38.44
CA MET A 466 -9.55 -20.53 -38.18
C MET A 466 -10.60 -20.50 -39.29
N PRO A 467 -11.89 -20.30 -38.94
CA PRO A 467 -12.93 -20.09 -39.93
C PRO A 467 -12.70 -18.79 -40.71
N VAL A 468 -13.02 -18.81 -42.00
CA VAL A 468 -12.69 -17.73 -42.95
C VAL A 468 -13.28 -16.39 -42.52
N TYR A 469 -14.50 -16.38 -41.94
CA TYR A 469 -15.15 -15.15 -41.48
C TYR A 469 -14.39 -14.49 -40.31
N GLU A 470 -13.89 -15.28 -39.35
CA GLU A 470 -13.14 -14.78 -38.20
C GLU A 470 -11.80 -14.21 -38.65
N ARG A 471 -11.15 -14.88 -39.59
CA ARG A 471 -9.90 -14.40 -40.21
C ARG A 471 -10.09 -13.06 -40.94
N ILE A 472 -11.16 -12.92 -41.72
CA ILE A 472 -11.47 -11.66 -42.43
C ILE A 472 -11.71 -10.53 -41.43
N ILE A 473 -12.51 -10.77 -40.38
CA ILE A 473 -12.80 -9.78 -39.34
C ILE A 473 -11.53 -9.38 -38.60
N ALA A 474 -10.70 -10.35 -38.21
CA ALA A 474 -9.44 -10.10 -37.50
C ALA A 474 -8.49 -9.22 -38.33
N VAL A 475 -8.31 -9.54 -39.61
CA VAL A 475 -7.47 -8.75 -40.52
C VAL A 475 -8.06 -7.35 -40.72
N LEU A 476 -9.39 -7.24 -40.89
CA LEU A 476 -10.05 -5.94 -41.03
C LEU A 476 -9.83 -5.04 -39.81
N VAL A 477 -10.02 -5.57 -38.60
CA VAL A 477 -9.79 -4.83 -37.35
C VAL A 477 -8.33 -4.39 -37.24
N ALA A 478 -7.38 -5.29 -37.52
CA ALA A 478 -5.95 -4.96 -37.47
C ALA A 478 -5.57 -3.85 -38.46
N VAL A 479 -6.06 -3.90 -39.69
CA VAL A 479 -5.77 -2.89 -40.73
C VAL A 479 -6.40 -1.53 -40.40
N VAL A 480 -7.66 -1.51 -39.97
CA VAL A 480 -8.36 -0.26 -39.60
C VAL A 480 -7.68 0.40 -38.40
N CYS A 481 -7.37 -0.38 -37.35
CA CYS A 481 -6.66 0.13 -36.18
C CYS A 481 -5.25 0.62 -36.54
N ALA A 482 -4.50 -0.10 -37.38
CA ALA A 482 -3.18 0.34 -37.83
C ALA A 482 -3.23 1.67 -38.62
N GLY A 483 -4.22 1.83 -39.50
CA GLY A 483 -4.41 3.08 -40.26
C GLY A 483 -4.73 4.27 -39.35
N LEU A 484 -5.67 4.09 -38.42
CA LEU A 484 -6.02 5.12 -37.43
C LEU A 484 -4.84 5.43 -36.50
N SER A 485 -4.11 4.41 -36.05
CA SER A 485 -2.90 4.55 -35.23
C SER A 485 -1.86 5.43 -35.89
N ILE A 486 -1.54 5.20 -37.17
CA ILE A 486 -0.55 6.01 -37.90
C ILE A 486 -1.02 7.46 -38.02
N TYR A 487 -2.29 7.68 -38.38
CA TYR A 487 -2.87 9.02 -38.51
C TYR A 487 -2.84 9.80 -37.19
N VAL A 488 -3.31 9.18 -36.09
CA VAL A 488 -3.36 9.84 -34.78
C VAL A 488 -1.97 10.04 -34.19
N SER A 489 -1.05 9.09 -34.40
CA SER A 489 0.35 9.25 -33.97
C SER A 489 1.02 10.43 -34.68
N TYR A 490 0.78 10.59 -35.98
CA TYR A 490 1.31 11.72 -36.75
C TYR A 490 0.74 13.07 -36.27
N THR A 491 -0.58 13.16 -36.13
CA THR A 491 -1.25 14.42 -35.73
C THR A 491 -0.91 14.83 -34.30
N SER A 492 -0.93 13.89 -33.36
CA SER A 492 -0.60 14.15 -31.94
C SER A 492 0.91 14.42 -31.77
N GLY A 493 1.76 13.64 -32.46
CA GLY A 493 3.22 13.86 -32.44
C GLY A 493 3.61 15.24 -32.99
N LYS A 494 2.95 15.72 -34.04
CA LYS A 494 3.15 17.08 -34.55
C LYS A 494 2.83 18.14 -33.48
N LYS A 495 1.74 17.98 -32.73
CA LYS A 495 1.32 18.91 -31.67
C LYS A 495 2.27 18.91 -30.47
N ILE A 496 2.90 17.78 -30.16
CA ILE A 496 3.92 17.67 -29.10
C ILE A 496 5.21 18.40 -29.51
N ILE A 497 5.69 18.18 -30.74
CA ILE A 497 6.97 18.74 -31.21
C ILE A 497 6.84 20.23 -31.56
N PHE A 498 5.71 20.62 -32.17
CA PHE A 498 5.42 21.97 -32.60
C PHE A 498 4.13 22.47 -31.93
N PRO A 499 4.19 22.86 -30.64
CA PRO A 499 3.02 23.30 -29.92
C PRO A 499 2.46 24.60 -30.51
N GLU A 500 1.21 24.55 -30.97
CA GLU A 500 0.47 25.74 -31.38
C GLU A 500 -0.11 26.41 -30.12
N LYS A 501 -0.09 27.75 -30.05
CA LYS A 501 -0.71 28.49 -28.94
C LYS A 501 -2.23 28.31 -29.01
N ALA A 502 -2.83 27.72 -27.97
CA ALA A 502 -4.28 27.60 -27.87
C ALA A 502 -4.92 29.00 -27.78
N THR A 503 -5.67 29.39 -28.82
CA THR A 503 -6.43 30.65 -28.89
C THR A 503 -7.84 30.52 -28.30
N GLU A 504 -8.35 29.29 -28.19
CA GLU A 504 -9.71 28.97 -27.77
C GLU A 504 -9.72 28.20 -26.44
N ASN A 505 -10.63 28.55 -25.51
CA ASN A 505 -10.74 27.88 -24.21
C ASN A 505 -11.47 26.54 -24.28
N PHE A 506 -12.36 26.36 -25.27
CA PHE A 506 -13.19 25.18 -25.47
C PHE A 506 -13.20 24.77 -26.97
N PRO A 507 -12.14 24.09 -27.45
CA PRO A 507 -11.93 23.84 -28.88
C PRO A 507 -12.93 22.83 -29.50
N PHE A 508 -13.71 22.12 -28.69
CA PHE A 508 -14.68 21.11 -29.12
C PHE A 508 -16.10 21.65 -29.26
N CYS A 509 -16.31 22.93 -28.93
CA CYS A 509 -17.62 23.58 -28.96
C CYS A 509 -17.83 24.41 -30.24
N HIS A 510 -19.09 24.68 -30.57
CA HIS A 510 -19.44 25.67 -31.59
C HIS A 510 -18.99 27.09 -31.18
N GLU A 511 -18.83 27.98 -32.17
CA GLU A 511 -18.27 29.34 -32.02
C GLU A 511 -18.81 30.13 -30.82
N GLU A 512 -20.13 30.02 -30.57
CA GLU A 512 -20.82 30.67 -29.45
C GLU A 512 -20.30 30.26 -28.05
N HIS A 513 -19.72 29.07 -27.92
CA HIS A 513 -19.30 28.47 -26.64
C HIS A 513 -17.78 28.21 -26.58
N LYS A 514 -17.00 28.69 -27.55
CA LYS A 514 -15.53 28.51 -27.62
C LYS A 514 -14.74 29.34 -26.61
N HIS A 515 -15.25 30.51 -26.25
CA HIS A 515 -14.54 31.46 -25.39
C HIS A 515 -15.19 31.64 -24.01
N PHE A 516 -16.49 31.37 -23.89
CA PHE A 516 -17.28 31.64 -22.67
C PHE A 516 -17.89 30.36 -22.10
N LEU A 517 -18.04 30.32 -20.77
CA LEU A 517 -18.75 29.24 -20.07
C LEU A 517 -20.24 29.32 -20.39
N TYR A 518 -20.85 28.19 -20.73
CA TYR A 518 -22.29 28.14 -21.02
C TYR A 518 -23.14 28.29 -19.74
N TYR A 519 -22.58 27.92 -18.59
CA TYR A 519 -23.22 28.02 -17.28
C TYR A 519 -22.19 28.45 -16.23
N ASN A 520 -22.61 29.37 -15.36
CA ASN A 520 -21.83 29.81 -14.21
C ASN A 520 -22.80 30.05 -13.04
N GLU A 521 -22.55 29.35 -11.94
CA GLU A 521 -23.44 29.37 -10.77
C GLU A 521 -23.52 30.78 -10.13
N LEU A 522 -22.43 31.56 -10.16
CA LEU A 522 -22.37 32.96 -9.68
C LEU A 522 -23.38 33.86 -10.38
N ILE A 523 -23.43 33.78 -11.70
CA ILE A 523 -24.31 34.61 -12.53
C ILE A 523 -25.76 34.15 -12.35
N SER A 524 -25.99 32.83 -12.22
CA SER A 524 -27.32 32.27 -11.95
C SER A 524 -27.88 32.68 -10.58
N ASN A 525 -27.02 32.82 -9.56
CA ASN A 525 -27.43 33.24 -8.22
C ASN A 525 -27.59 34.76 -8.13
N ALA A 526 -26.79 35.55 -8.86
CA ALA A 526 -26.97 37.00 -8.99
C ALA A 526 -28.27 37.35 -9.74
N THR A 527 -28.60 36.62 -10.80
CA THR A 527 -29.88 36.76 -11.53
C THR A 527 -31.06 36.24 -10.73
N ARG A 528 -30.89 35.18 -9.91
CA ARG A 528 -31.89 34.74 -8.92
C ARG A 528 -32.15 35.79 -7.84
N LYS A 529 -31.14 36.52 -7.35
CA LYS A 529 -31.33 37.60 -6.36
C LYS A 529 -32.20 38.76 -6.88
N HIS A 530 -32.36 38.94 -8.19
CA HIS A 530 -33.34 39.89 -8.76
C HIS A 530 -34.78 39.33 -8.81
N TRP A 531 -34.96 38.01 -8.73
CA TRP A 531 -36.26 37.35 -8.71
C TRP A 531 -36.76 37.00 -7.29
N TYR A 532 -35.88 37.03 -6.29
CA TYR A 532 -36.24 36.72 -4.89
C TYR A 532 -36.74 37.92 -4.07
N PHE A 533 -36.78 39.14 -4.63
CA PHE A 533 -37.40 40.29 -3.94
C PHE A 533 -38.94 40.36 -4.08
N THR A 534 -39.58 39.35 -4.67
CA THR A 534 -41.05 39.34 -4.84
C THR A 534 -41.77 38.12 -4.26
N ASN A 535 -41.12 37.17 -3.57
CA ASN A 535 -41.84 36.07 -2.90
C ASN A 535 -41.05 35.42 -1.76
N GLU A 536 -40.82 36.17 -0.68
CA GLU A 536 -40.45 35.65 0.64
C GLU A 536 -41.72 35.55 1.48
N THR A 537 -42.20 34.34 1.82
CA THR A 537 -43.01 34.04 3.04
C THR A 537 -43.50 32.58 3.20
N TRP A 538 -43.16 31.61 2.35
CA TRP A 538 -43.81 30.28 2.43
C TRP A 538 -42.95 29.03 2.72
N MET A 539 -41.62 29.12 2.82
CA MET A 539 -40.78 27.89 2.99
C MET A 539 -39.93 27.81 4.27
N LEU A 540 -40.06 28.75 5.21
CA LEU A 540 -39.40 28.70 6.52
C LEU A 540 -40.28 28.11 7.65
N LYS A 541 -41.51 27.69 7.34
CA LYS A 541 -42.47 27.17 8.35
C LYS A 541 -42.72 25.66 8.29
N ARG A 542 -42.02 24.90 7.44
CA ARG A 542 -42.29 23.45 7.25
C ARG A 542 -41.11 22.51 7.57
N TRP A 543 -39.93 23.04 7.86
CA TRP A 543 -38.74 22.20 8.14
C TRP A 543 -38.28 22.19 9.60
N TYR A 544 -39.04 22.81 10.51
CA TYR A 544 -38.72 22.89 11.95
C TYR A 544 -39.66 22.06 12.86
N THR A 545 -40.58 21.27 12.30
CA THR A 545 -41.54 20.49 13.09
C THR A 545 -41.61 19.03 12.66
N ARG A 546 -40.46 18.35 12.52
CA ARG A 546 -40.47 16.89 12.38
C ARG A 546 -39.14 16.21 12.71
N THR A 547 -38.76 16.24 13.98
CA THR A 547 -38.04 15.14 14.65
C THR A 547 -37.61 15.56 16.05
N HIS A 548 -38.48 15.46 17.06
CA HIS A 548 -38.09 15.25 18.47
C HIS A 548 -39.32 14.79 19.27
N HIS A 549 -39.40 13.51 19.63
CA HIS A 549 -39.76 13.05 20.98
C HIS A 549 -39.53 11.52 21.15
N PRO A 550 -39.07 11.06 22.34
CA PRO A 550 -38.78 9.67 22.67
C PRO A 550 -39.83 9.02 23.60
N ALA A 551 -39.59 7.73 23.92
CA ALA A 551 -40.13 6.89 25.01
C ALA A 551 -41.25 5.88 24.67
N MET A 552 -40.99 4.58 24.92
CA MET A 552 -41.57 3.86 26.06
C MET A 552 -41.07 2.40 26.16
N ALA A 553 -40.89 1.97 27.40
CA ALA A 553 -40.50 0.63 27.83
C ALA A 553 -41.66 -0.07 28.59
N SER A 554 -41.50 -1.39 28.76
CA SER A 554 -41.93 -2.24 29.89
C SER A 554 -43.24 -3.06 29.81
N HIS A 555 -43.07 -4.37 30.08
CA HIS A 555 -43.88 -5.36 30.83
C HIS A 555 -43.28 -6.76 30.48
N MET A 556 -42.92 -7.74 31.35
CA MET A 556 -43.44 -8.32 32.61
C MET A 556 -42.37 -9.24 33.29
N ALA A 557 -42.18 -9.17 34.63
CA ALA A 557 -42.34 -10.22 35.69
C ALA A 557 -41.91 -11.70 35.45
N TRP A 558 -41.43 -12.57 36.38
CA TRP A 558 -40.92 -12.61 37.79
C TRP A 558 -40.38 -14.07 38.07
N ARG A 559 -39.40 -14.20 39.00
CA ARG A 559 -39.03 -15.34 39.93
C ARG A 559 -38.19 -16.60 39.54
N ASP A 560 -36.95 -16.67 40.08
CA ASP A 560 -36.43 -17.42 41.28
C ASP A 560 -36.27 -18.98 41.45
N VAL A 561 -35.05 -19.35 41.94
CA VAL A 561 -34.54 -20.41 42.89
C VAL A 561 -34.09 -21.89 42.53
N LYS A 562 -32.90 -22.26 43.08
CA LYS A 562 -32.28 -23.56 43.57
C LYS A 562 -31.61 -24.51 42.54
N GLY A 563 -30.49 -25.23 42.75
CA GLY A 563 -29.50 -25.41 43.83
C GLY A 563 -28.71 -26.76 43.72
N LYS A 564 -27.34 -26.74 43.71
CA LYS A 564 -26.28 -27.76 44.07
C LYS A 564 -26.33 -29.21 43.47
N PRO A 565 -25.32 -30.14 43.60
CA PRO A 565 -23.95 -30.14 44.20
C PRO A 565 -22.79 -30.78 43.33
N VAL A 566 -21.58 -30.88 43.93
CA VAL A 566 -20.27 -31.48 43.49
C VAL A 566 -20.21 -33.03 43.70
N PRO A 567 -19.23 -33.81 43.16
CA PRO A 567 -18.04 -34.19 43.97
C PRO A 567 -16.70 -34.45 43.22
N HIS A 568 -15.65 -34.62 44.05
CA HIS A 568 -14.20 -34.78 43.86
C HIS A 568 -13.68 -36.05 43.16
N HIS A 569 -12.39 -36.05 42.73
CA HIS A 569 -11.39 -37.08 43.12
C HIS A 569 -9.92 -36.57 43.09
N LEU A 570 -9.14 -37.01 44.10
CA LEU A 570 -7.72 -36.78 44.36
C LEU A 570 -6.78 -37.69 43.54
N LYS A 571 -5.49 -37.31 43.42
CA LYS A 571 -4.34 -38.11 43.91
C LYS A 571 -3.03 -37.30 43.98
N ALA A 572 -2.17 -37.70 44.92
CA ALA A 572 -1.05 -36.94 45.48
C ALA A 572 0.34 -37.55 45.21
N ALA A 573 1.35 -36.68 45.31
CA ALA A 573 2.71 -36.80 45.87
C ALA A 573 3.76 -37.77 45.27
N LYS A 574 4.98 -37.22 45.02
CA LYS A 574 6.26 -37.66 45.63
C LYS A 574 7.48 -36.78 45.21
N THR A 575 8.25 -36.31 46.19
CA THR A 575 9.70 -35.97 46.18
C THR A 575 10.49 -37.20 46.71
N PRO A 576 11.83 -37.41 46.56
CA PRO A 576 12.99 -36.50 46.85
C PRO A 576 14.25 -36.83 45.96
N PRO A 577 15.56 -36.69 46.32
CA PRO A 577 16.37 -35.77 47.17
C PRO A 577 17.52 -35.05 46.34
N PRO A 578 18.50 -34.32 46.95
CA PRO A 578 19.40 -33.41 46.24
C PRO A 578 20.80 -33.99 45.91
N ALA A 579 21.51 -33.42 44.93
CA ALA A 579 22.93 -33.69 44.67
C ALA A 579 23.69 -32.42 44.19
N SER A 580 24.94 -32.33 44.65
CA SER A 580 25.92 -31.23 44.58
C SER A 580 26.64 -31.09 43.22
N PRO A 581 27.49 -30.06 42.98
CA PRO A 581 27.83 -29.54 41.65
C PRO A 581 29.11 -30.17 41.05
N PRO A 582 29.37 -29.95 39.75
CA PRO A 582 30.75 -29.88 39.26
C PRO A 582 31.09 -28.53 38.62
N ALA A 583 32.18 -27.98 39.16
CA ALA A 583 33.24 -27.12 38.63
C ALA A 583 33.18 -26.51 37.22
N LEU A 584 33.64 -25.24 37.18
CA LEU A 584 34.33 -24.58 36.08
C LEU A 584 35.39 -25.50 35.42
N SER A 585 35.49 -25.46 34.09
CA SER A 585 36.68 -24.96 33.36
C SER A 585 36.63 -25.38 31.89
N ALA A 586 36.92 -24.43 30.99
CA ALA A 586 37.71 -24.59 29.75
C ALA A 586 37.20 -23.64 28.66
N SER A 587 37.68 -22.42 28.75
CA SER A 587 37.91 -21.53 27.61
C SER A 587 38.83 -22.20 26.59
N VAL A 588 38.38 -22.34 25.34
CA VAL A 588 39.28 -22.42 24.18
C VAL A 588 38.73 -21.53 23.06
N SER A 589 39.47 -20.46 22.86
CA SER A 589 39.34 -19.47 21.80
C SER A 589 39.68 -20.10 20.45
N ILE A 590 38.85 -19.88 19.43
CA ILE A 590 39.30 -19.87 18.04
C ILE A 590 38.82 -18.55 17.44
N MET A 591 39.69 -17.54 17.53
CA MET A 591 39.58 -16.31 16.76
C MET A 591 39.89 -16.62 15.30
N ALA A 592 38.90 -16.44 14.42
CA ALA A 592 39.10 -16.34 12.99
C ALA A 592 38.36 -15.10 12.45
N GLY A 593 39.14 -14.05 12.16
CA GLY A 593 38.83 -12.96 11.22
C GLY A 593 37.47 -12.26 11.33
N ASN A 594 37.30 -11.35 12.30
CA ASN A 594 36.10 -10.51 12.36
C ASN A 594 36.13 -9.40 11.30
N LYS A 595 35.28 -9.51 10.28
CA LYS A 595 34.69 -8.32 9.66
C LYS A 595 33.98 -7.53 10.76
N TRP A 596 34.34 -6.25 10.91
CA TRP A 596 33.82 -5.38 11.97
C TRP A 596 32.30 -5.14 11.88
N VAL A 597 31.69 -5.29 10.71
CA VAL A 597 30.24 -5.23 10.48
C VAL A 597 29.83 -6.25 9.41
N THR A 598 28.84 -7.08 9.69
CA THR A 598 28.20 -7.98 8.69
C THR A 598 26.98 -7.31 8.05
N LYS A 599 26.49 -7.87 6.93
CA LYS A 599 25.26 -7.37 6.28
C LYS A 599 24.06 -7.46 7.22
N ASP A 600 23.97 -8.55 7.97
CA ASP A 600 22.88 -8.81 8.91
C ASP A 600 22.96 -7.83 10.09
N ASP A 601 24.18 -7.52 10.57
CA ASP A 601 24.39 -6.49 11.60
C ASP A 601 23.88 -5.13 11.13
N ALA A 602 24.16 -4.77 9.87
CA ALA A 602 23.70 -3.51 9.27
C ALA A 602 22.18 -3.47 9.06
N MET A 603 21.55 -4.58 8.66
CA MET A 603 20.08 -4.66 8.52
C MET A 603 19.37 -4.56 9.87
N ALA A 604 19.88 -5.24 10.90
CA ALA A 604 19.34 -5.14 12.25
C ALA A 604 19.53 -3.72 12.83
N ALA A 605 20.73 -3.12 12.66
CA ALA A 605 20.98 -1.73 13.03
C ALA A 605 20.02 -0.77 12.34
N PHE A 606 19.78 -0.96 11.04
CA PHE A 606 18.88 -0.13 10.27
C PHE A 606 17.43 -0.26 10.74
N ASN A 607 16.94 -1.47 10.99
CA ASN A 607 15.59 -1.69 11.52
C ASN A 607 15.40 -1.07 12.91
N ILE A 608 16.40 -1.17 13.79
CA ILE A 608 16.38 -0.49 15.10
C ILE A 608 16.33 1.03 14.91
N PHE A 609 17.16 1.57 14.01
CA PHE A 609 17.14 2.99 13.68
C PHE A 609 15.77 3.45 13.16
N CYS A 610 15.16 2.72 12.23
CA CYS A 610 13.84 3.01 11.69
C CYS A 610 12.73 2.94 12.76
N CYS A 611 12.86 2.07 13.76
CA CYS A 611 11.86 1.89 14.81
C CYS A 611 11.89 3.04 15.84
N VAL A 612 13.07 3.59 16.11
CA VAL A 612 13.28 4.65 17.12
C VAL A 612 13.13 6.05 16.52
N CYS A 613 13.58 6.25 15.27
CA CYS A 613 13.39 7.49 14.54
C CYS A 613 11.92 7.61 14.07
N GLY A 614 11.29 8.78 14.20
CA GLY A 614 9.87 8.95 13.88
C GLY A 614 9.19 9.98 14.78
N ILE A 615 8.09 9.61 15.43
CA ILE A 615 7.42 10.47 16.44
C ILE A 615 8.38 10.94 17.55
N GLY A 616 9.40 10.13 17.87
CA GLY A 616 10.42 10.45 18.85
C GLY A 616 11.26 11.67 18.46
N THR A 617 11.64 11.82 17.18
CA THR A 617 12.46 12.96 16.74
C THR A 617 11.69 14.27 16.80
N LEU A 618 10.39 14.24 16.48
CA LEU A 618 9.51 15.39 16.48
C LEU A 618 9.31 16.02 17.87
N GLY A 619 9.37 15.23 18.94
CA GLY A 619 9.23 15.69 20.32
C GLY A 619 10.53 16.23 20.95
N MET A 620 11.69 16.01 20.33
CA MET A 620 12.99 16.33 20.93
C MET A 620 13.18 17.82 21.25
N PRO A 621 12.87 18.76 20.34
CA PRO A 621 12.98 20.19 20.66
C PRO A 621 12.03 20.63 21.77
N ALA A 622 10.82 20.05 21.81
CA ALA A 622 9.82 20.32 22.83
C ALA A 622 10.29 19.87 24.23
N ASN A 623 11.07 18.79 24.32
CA ASN A 623 11.65 18.37 25.60
C ASN A 623 12.60 19.43 26.16
N PHE A 624 13.38 20.12 25.31
CA PHE A 624 14.25 21.21 25.76
C PHE A 624 13.46 22.46 26.14
N ALA A 625 12.34 22.73 25.49
CA ALA A 625 11.42 23.77 25.91
C ALA A 625 10.75 23.46 27.25
N ARG A 626 10.46 22.19 27.56
CA ARG A 626 9.90 21.79 28.86
C ARG A 626 10.93 21.84 29.98
N SER A 627 12.07 21.19 29.82
CA SER A 627 13.03 21.02 30.92
C SER A 627 14.17 22.06 30.94
N GLY A 628 14.28 22.89 29.90
CA GLY A 628 15.50 23.64 29.61
C GLY A 628 16.62 22.73 29.06
N PRO A 629 17.65 23.31 28.43
CA PRO A 629 18.67 22.56 27.70
C PRO A 629 19.59 21.75 28.63
N LEU A 630 19.97 22.29 29.80
CA LEU A 630 20.89 21.59 30.71
C LEU A 630 20.24 20.33 31.31
N ILE A 631 19.06 20.48 31.91
CA ILE A 631 18.31 19.35 32.48
C ILE A 631 17.87 18.40 31.37
N GLY A 632 17.49 18.93 30.21
CA GLY A 632 17.13 18.13 29.03
C GLY A 632 18.25 17.23 28.55
N VAL A 633 19.49 17.73 28.44
CA VAL A 633 20.66 16.90 28.09
C VAL A 633 20.89 15.82 29.15
N CYS A 634 20.84 16.17 30.44
CA CYS A 634 20.99 15.19 31.52
C CYS A 634 19.90 14.10 31.47
N ALA A 635 18.65 14.49 31.25
CA ALA A 635 17.51 13.59 31.14
C ALA A 635 17.63 12.67 29.91
N MET A 636 18.01 13.21 28.75
CA MET A 636 18.23 12.40 27.55
C MET A 636 19.40 11.43 27.70
N LEU A 637 20.51 11.83 28.33
CA LEU A 637 21.63 10.92 28.59
C LEU A 637 21.22 9.79 29.53
N PHE A 638 20.47 10.11 30.58
CA PHE A 638 19.93 9.09 31.49
C PHE A 638 18.95 8.15 30.76
N MET A 639 18.04 8.69 29.95
CA MET A 639 17.06 7.90 29.21
C MET A 639 17.68 7.04 28.12
N GLY A 640 18.66 7.58 27.39
CA GLY A 640 19.47 6.84 26.45
C GLY A 640 20.21 5.70 27.15
N PHE A 641 20.87 5.97 28.29
CA PHE A 641 21.52 4.94 29.09
C PHE A 641 20.56 3.83 29.55
N ALA A 642 19.40 4.20 30.12
CA ALA A 642 18.41 3.25 30.62
C ALA A 642 17.88 2.34 29.51
N ASN A 643 17.56 2.90 28.35
CA ASN A 643 17.05 2.14 27.20
C ASN A 643 18.14 1.30 26.53
N ILE A 644 19.36 1.81 26.37
CA ILE A 644 20.51 1.00 25.89
C ILE A 644 20.72 -0.19 26.82
N TYR A 645 20.72 0.06 28.13
CA TYR A 645 20.93 -0.98 29.12
C TYR A 645 19.82 -2.05 29.05
N ALA A 646 18.55 -1.64 29.01
CA ALA A 646 17.41 -2.55 28.90
C ALA A 646 17.41 -3.36 27.59
N ALA A 647 17.70 -2.70 26.47
CA ALA A 647 17.78 -3.30 25.14
C ALA A 647 18.90 -4.36 25.04
N VAL A 648 20.08 -4.05 25.60
CA VAL A 648 21.18 -5.01 25.72
C VAL A 648 20.85 -6.13 26.70
N ALA A 649 20.16 -5.82 27.79
CA ALA A 649 19.75 -6.80 28.81
C ALA A 649 18.80 -7.85 28.26
N VAL A 650 17.76 -7.47 27.49
CA VAL A 650 16.88 -8.45 26.83
C VAL A 650 17.62 -9.27 25.79
N SER A 651 18.50 -8.65 25.00
CA SER A 651 19.31 -9.35 24.00
C SER A 651 20.21 -10.42 24.64
N LYS A 652 20.89 -10.08 25.74
CA LYS A 652 21.68 -11.02 26.54
C LYS A 652 20.82 -12.10 27.18
N ALA A 653 19.67 -11.75 27.76
CA ALA A 653 18.76 -12.71 28.37
C ALA A 653 18.30 -13.77 27.36
N MET A 654 18.03 -13.37 26.11
CA MET A 654 17.70 -14.30 25.02
C MET A 654 18.86 -15.20 24.60
N LEU A 655 20.11 -14.73 24.68
CA LEU A 655 21.28 -15.57 24.39
C LEU A 655 21.52 -16.65 25.46
N ILE A 656 21.02 -16.43 26.68
CA ILE A 656 21.16 -17.37 27.81
C ILE A 656 19.99 -18.35 27.85
N ALA A 657 18.82 -17.95 27.35
CA ALA A 657 17.61 -18.75 27.39
C ALA A 657 17.75 -20.05 26.57
N PRO A 658 17.07 -21.14 26.98
CA PRO A 658 17.05 -22.38 26.21
C PRO A 658 16.37 -22.18 24.86
N ARG A 659 16.67 -23.06 23.90
CA ARG A 659 16.17 -22.96 22.51
C ARG A 659 14.65 -23.01 22.36
N SER A 660 13.93 -23.44 23.40
CA SER A 660 12.47 -23.42 23.47
C SER A 660 11.89 -22.01 23.67
N VAL A 661 12.69 -21.03 24.13
CA VAL A 661 12.26 -19.65 24.33
C VAL A 661 12.48 -18.85 23.05
N ARG A 662 11.38 -18.54 22.34
CA ARG A 662 11.45 -17.87 21.03
C ARG A 662 10.89 -16.45 21.06
N THR A 663 9.84 -16.21 21.85
CA THR A 663 9.20 -14.88 21.93
C THR A 663 9.56 -14.16 23.22
N PHE A 664 9.32 -12.84 23.24
CA PHE A 664 9.50 -12.04 24.45
C PHE A 664 8.63 -12.56 25.61
N GLY A 665 7.40 -13.00 25.32
CA GLY A 665 6.50 -13.62 26.30
C GLY A 665 7.04 -14.94 26.86
N ASP A 666 7.64 -15.79 26.01
CA ASP A 666 8.24 -17.05 26.47
C ASP A 666 9.48 -16.80 27.35
N LEU A 667 10.22 -15.70 27.11
CA LEU A 667 11.33 -15.27 27.98
C LEU A 667 10.81 -14.87 29.36
N GLY A 668 9.67 -14.17 29.40
CA GLY A 668 8.95 -13.86 30.64
C GLY A 668 8.56 -15.11 31.43
N GLU A 669 8.03 -16.12 30.72
CA GLU A 669 7.66 -17.41 31.31
C GLU A 669 8.87 -18.14 31.89
N TRP A 670 9.98 -18.18 31.15
CA TRP A 670 11.18 -18.86 31.58
C TRP A 670 11.82 -18.20 32.82
N CYS A 671 11.89 -16.87 32.88
CA CYS A 671 12.51 -16.17 34.01
C CYS A 671 11.64 -16.11 35.28
N MET A 672 10.32 -15.98 35.14
CA MET A 672 9.40 -15.61 36.23
C MET A 672 8.13 -16.48 36.28
N GLY A 673 8.06 -17.57 35.52
CA GLY A 673 6.88 -18.44 35.42
C GLY A 673 5.71 -17.77 34.72
N THR A 674 4.51 -18.34 34.89
CA THR A 674 3.28 -17.87 34.23
C THR A 674 2.97 -16.39 34.50
N GLY A 675 3.28 -15.88 35.69
CA GLY A 675 3.11 -14.45 36.01
C GLY A 675 4.02 -13.54 35.17
N GLY A 676 5.26 -13.97 34.91
CA GLY A 676 6.19 -13.28 34.01
C GLY A 676 5.72 -13.25 32.56
N ARG A 677 5.14 -14.37 32.09
CA ARG A 677 4.52 -14.45 30.76
C ARG A 677 3.43 -13.38 30.57
N TYR A 678 2.48 -13.31 31.51
CA TYR A 678 1.41 -12.32 31.44
C TYR A 678 1.92 -10.89 31.58
N LEU A 679 2.92 -10.64 32.44
CA LEU A 679 3.52 -9.30 32.58
C LEU A 679 4.13 -8.81 31.26
N VAL A 680 4.92 -9.66 30.59
CA VAL A 680 5.50 -9.31 29.28
C VAL A 680 4.41 -9.14 28.24
N LEU A 681 3.46 -10.09 28.13
CA LEU A 681 2.41 -10.02 27.12
C LEU A 681 1.51 -8.79 27.28
N ILE A 682 1.08 -8.46 28.49
CA ILE A 682 0.21 -7.29 28.74
C ILE A 682 0.96 -6.00 28.44
N SER A 683 2.21 -5.87 28.92
CA SER A 683 3.01 -4.67 28.67
C SER A 683 3.37 -4.50 27.19
N GLN A 684 3.70 -5.59 26.48
CA GLN A 684 3.97 -5.59 25.05
C GLN A 684 2.71 -5.27 24.23
N MET A 685 1.57 -5.86 24.57
CA MET A 685 0.29 -5.51 23.92
C MET A 685 -0.09 -4.05 24.16
N ALA A 686 0.16 -3.50 25.35
CA ALA A 686 -0.12 -2.10 25.63
C ALA A 686 0.71 -1.17 24.71
N VAL A 687 2.02 -1.41 24.56
CA VAL A 687 2.86 -0.62 23.63
C VAL A 687 2.39 -0.77 22.19
N CYS A 688 2.19 -2.01 21.74
CA CYS A 688 1.79 -2.30 20.35
C CYS A 688 0.35 -1.90 20.01
N LEU A 689 -0.48 -1.49 20.98
CA LEU A 689 -1.82 -0.95 20.73
C LEU A 689 -1.83 0.59 20.87
N MET A 690 -1.23 1.13 21.93
CA MET A 690 -1.31 2.58 22.17
C MET A 690 -0.41 3.39 21.22
N THR A 691 0.77 2.91 20.84
CA THR A 691 1.65 3.62 19.89
C THR A 691 1.01 3.77 18.50
N PRO A 692 0.41 2.72 17.90
CA PRO A 692 -0.38 2.88 16.67
C PRO A 692 -1.56 3.84 16.80
N CYS A 693 -2.21 3.94 17.97
CA CYS A 693 -3.23 4.95 18.20
C CYS A 693 -2.67 6.38 18.07
N ALA A 694 -1.46 6.64 18.58
CA ALA A 694 -0.81 7.94 18.44
C ALA A 694 -0.44 8.23 16.97
N PHE A 695 -0.03 7.22 16.20
CA PHE A 695 0.23 7.39 14.76
C PHE A 695 -1.04 7.77 13.98
N LEU A 696 -2.19 7.18 14.31
CA LEU A 696 -3.47 7.56 13.70
C LEU A 696 -3.85 9.01 14.00
N VAL A 697 -3.71 9.45 15.26
CA VAL A 697 -4.00 10.84 15.65
C VAL A 697 -3.04 11.81 14.96
N LEU A 698 -1.74 11.50 14.95
CA LEU A 698 -0.71 12.33 14.31
C LEU A 698 -0.94 12.43 12.80
N GLY A 699 -1.26 11.33 12.12
CA GLY A 699 -1.55 11.36 10.68
C GLY A 699 -2.84 12.10 10.35
N GLY A 700 -3.87 11.98 11.21
CA GLY A 700 -5.07 12.80 11.12
C GLY A 700 -4.77 14.30 11.22
N ASN A 701 -3.93 14.69 12.18
CA ASN A 701 -3.46 16.08 12.34
C ASN A 701 -2.67 16.58 11.13
N ILE A 702 -1.72 15.78 10.61
CA ILE A 702 -0.92 16.13 9.43
C ILE A 702 -1.83 16.40 8.22
N LEU A 703 -2.80 15.52 7.96
CA LEU A 703 -3.74 15.69 6.85
C LEU A 703 -4.68 16.89 7.05
N ASN A 704 -5.12 17.14 8.28
CA ASN A 704 -5.93 18.31 8.63
C ASN A 704 -5.16 19.63 8.42
N HIS A 705 -3.86 19.64 8.71
CA HIS A 705 -2.99 20.79 8.45
C HIS A 705 -2.69 20.99 6.95
N LEU A 706 -2.45 19.91 6.20
CA LEU A 706 -2.23 19.98 4.75
C LEU A 706 -3.49 20.44 4.00
N PHE A 707 -4.67 20.03 4.46
CA PHE A 707 -5.95 20.34 3.82
C PHE A 707 -6.93 20.96 4.84
N PRO A 708 -6.68 22.20 5.27
CA PRO A 708 -7.53 22.86 6.25
C PRO A 708 -8.94 23.06 5.68
N ASN A 709 -9.96 22.92 6.53
CA ASN A 709 -11.38 23.05 6.18
C ASN A 709 -11.90 22.03 5.14
N ALA A 710 -11.12 21.01 4.78
CA ALA A 710 -11.57 19.95 3.88
C ALA A 710 -12.51 18.96 4.59
N PHE A 711 -12.07 18.43 5.74
CA PHE A 711 -12.82 17.50 6.59
C PHE A 711 -12.33 17.63 8.05
N ASP A 712 -13.16 17.18 8.99
CA ASP A 712 -12.79 17.11 10.41
C ASP A 712 -11.66 16.10 10.64
N ILE A 713 -10.86 16.30 11.70
CA ILE A 713 -9.77 15.41 12.10
C ILE A 713 -10.22 13.94 12.24
N THR A 714 -11.42 13.70 12.78
CA THR A 714 -11.99 12.36 12.94
C THR A 714 -12.15 11.65 11.60
N PHE A 715 -12.54 12.38 10.54
CA PHE A 715 -12.63 11.82 9.20
C PHE A 715 -11.23 11.43 8.68
N TRP A 716 -10.23 12.28 8.89
CA TRP A 716 -8.85 11.99 8.48
C TRP A 716 -8.25 10.79 9.20
N ILE A 717 -8.54 10.63 10.49
CA ILE A 717 -8.13 9.44 11.27
C ILE A 717 -8.74 8.16 10.67
N ILE A 718 -10.04 8.17 10.37
CA ILE A 718 -10.74 7.02 9.78
C ILE A 718 -10.18 6.73 8.38
N LEU A 719 -9.99 7.76 7.56
CA LEU A 719 -9.45 7.61 6.21
C LEU A 719 -8.02 7.03 6.25
N MET A 720 -7.16 7.53 7.14
CA MET A 720 -5.82 6.99 7.31
C MET A 720 -5.87 5.51 7.69
N ALA A 721 -6.71 5.13 8.66
CA ALA A 721 -6.86 3.74 9.08
C ALA A 721 -7.32 2.82 7.94
N LEU A 722 -8.26 3.28 7.11
CA LEU A 722 -8.72 2.55 5.92
C LEU A 722 -7.61 2.38 4.89
N MET A 723 -6.75 3.39 4.72
CA MET A 723 -5.64 3.36 3.76
C MET A 723 -4.50 2.42 4.18
N VAL A 724 -4.22 2.30 5.47
CA VAL A 724 -3.19 1.38 6.00
C VAL A 724 -3.72 -0.04 6.26
N LEU A 725 -5.04 -0.24 6.27
CA LEU A 725 -5.67 -1.54 6.51
C LEU A 725 -5.18 -2.64 5.54
N PRO A 726 -5.05 -2.44 4.22
CA PRO A 726 -4.53 -3.46 3.31
C PRO A 726 -3.13 -3.95 3.71
N ILE A 727 -2.28 -3.04 4.17
CA ILE A 727 -0.92 -3.35 4.65
C ILE A 727 -0.99 -4.14 5.97
N CYS A 728 -1.93 -3.81 6.86
CA CYS A 728 -2.12 -4.54 8.12
C CYS A 728 -2.65 -5.98 7.93
N LEU A 729 -3.31 -6.24 6.80
CA LEU A 729 -3.84 -7.56 6.46
C LEU A 729 -2.78 -8.49 5.85
N THR A 730 -1.59 -7.99 5.48
CA THR A 730 -0.51 -8.87 5.02
C THR A 730 0.07 -9.64 6.22
N PRO A 731 0.27 -10.96 6.12
CA PRO A 731 0.66 -11.77 7.27
C PRO A 731 2.13 -11.60 7.69
N THR A 732 3.02 -11.14 6.80
CA THR A 732 4.48 -11.14 7.01
C THR A 732 5.12 -9.76 6.78
N LEU A 733 6.16 -9.45 7.57
CA LEU A 733 6.97 -8.22 7.45
C LEU A 733 8.26 -8.40 6.62
N LYS A 734 8.56 -9.63 6.16
CA LYS A 734 9.84 -9.97 5.50
C LYS A 734 10.09 -9.14 4.24
N GLU A 735 9.02 -8.78 3.53
CA GLU A 735 9.04 -7.96 2.30
C GLU A 735 9.04 -6.45 2.61
N GLY A 736 8.85 -6.06 3.87
CA GLY A 736 8.72 -4.67 4.30
C GLY A 736 10.04 -3.91 4.48
N ALA A 737 11.20 -4.53 4.26
CA ALA A 737 12.50 -3.86 4.48
C ALA A 737 12.66 -2.62 3.59
N GLY A 738 12.19 -2.66 2.34
CA GLY A 738 12.18 -1.50 1.44
C GLY A 738 11.22 -0.40 1.89
N ALA A 739 10.04 -0.79 2.40
CA ALA A 739 9.09 0.15 2.98
C ALA A 739 9.64 0.80 4.26
N ALA A 740 10.19 0.01 5.19
CA ALA A 740 10.85 0.51 6.39
C ALA A 740 11.97 1.50 6.05
N ALA A 741 12.76 1.21 5.01
CA ALA A 741 13.78 2.13 4.52
C ALA A 741 13.20 3.45 3.98
N ALA A 742 12.10 3.39 3.23
CA ALA A 742 11.41 4.58 2.73
C ALA A 742 10.83 5.43 3.88
N GLY A 743 10.24 4.80 4.90
CA GLY A 743 9.73 5.51 6.09
C GLY A 743 10.83 6.18 6.91
N CYS A 744 11.99 5.52 7.02
CA CYS A 744 13.18 6.09 7.65
C CYS A 744 13.72 7.30 6.89
N LEU A 745 13.84 7.19 5.56
CA LEU A 745 14.24 8.31 4.71
C LEU A 745 13.25 9.48 4.84
N GLY A 746 11.94 9.19 4.89
CA GLY A 746 10.90 10.19 5.12
C GLY A 746 11.08 10.97 6.42
N THR A 747 11.48 10.30 7.52
CA THR A 747 11.78 10.95 8.80
C THR A 747 13.00 11.86 8.71
N ILE A 748 14.11 11.36 8.15
CA ILE A 748 15.35 12.14 8.01
C ILE A 748 15.09 13.39 7.17
N VAL A 749 14.37 13.25 6.05
CA VAL A 749 13.99 14.39 5.20
C VAL A 749 13.11 15.37 5.97
N ALA A 750 12.11 14.89 6.73
CA ALA A 750 11.25 15.75 7.52
C ALA A 750 12.01 16.53 8.60
N ASP A 751 12.92 15.87 9.32
CA ASP A 751 13.71 16.51 10.38
C ASP A 751 14.67 17.56 9.81
N ILE A 752 15.40 17.24 8.74
CA ILE A 752 16.35 18.16 8.09
C ILE A 752 15.62 19.38 7.52
N VAL A 753 14.53 19.16 6.80
CA VAL A 753 13.74 20.25 6.20
C VAL A 753 13.08 21.09 7.30
N GLY A 754 12.51 20.46 8.33
CA GLY A 754 11.87 21.15 9.44
C GLY A 754 12.86 22.04 10.21
N ILE A 755 14.03 21.53 10.56
CA ILE A 755 15.07 22.35 11.22
C ILE A 755 15.60 23.43 10.27
N GLY A 756 15.85 23.10 9.01
CA GLY A 756 16.29 24.08 8.01
C GLY A 756 15.32 25.25 7.87
N MET A 757 14.01 24.97 7.91
CA MET A 757 12.97 26.00 7.92
C MET A 757 12.99 26.86 9.18
N LEU A 758 13.17 26.27 10.36
CA LEU A 758 13.29 27.04 11.62
C LEU A 758 14.47 28.01 11.57
N PHE A 759 15.66 27.52 11.20
CA PHE A 759 16.86 28.36 11.12
C PHE A 759 16.71 29.49 10.11
N HIS A 760 16.17 29.20 8.94
CA HIS A 760 15.96 30.23 7.93
C HIS A 760 14.88 31.22 8.35
N GLY A 761 13.73 30.73 8.81
CA GLY A 761 12.56 31.55 9.13
C GLY A 761 12.71 32.43 10.36
N MET A 762 13.58 32.06 11.31
CA MET A 762 13.88 32.88 12.51
C MET A 762 15.21 33.62 12.38
N SER A 763 15.79 33.74 11.18
CA SER A 763 17.04 34.48 10.99
C SER A 763 16.94 35.88 11.59
N GLY A 764 17.90 36.26 12.44
CA GLY A 764 17.92 37.58 13.11
C GLY A 764 17.13 37.67 14.41
N HIS A 765 16.64 36.55 14.96
CA HIS A 765 15.93 36.55 16.25
C HIS A 765 16.81 37.11 17.40
N PRO A 766 16.21 37.82 18.38
CA PRO A 766 16.90 38.22 19.62
C PRO A 766 17.17 37.00 20.50
N THR A 767 17.78 37.20 21.67
CA THR A 767 18.03 36.11 22.63
C THR A 767 16.75 35.34 22.94
N ILE A 768 16.79 34.02 22.74
CA ILE A 768 15.62 33.14 22.91
C ILE A 768 15.03 33.21 24.33
N PRO A 769 13.70 33.12 24.47
CA PRO A 769 13.06 33.06 25.78
C PRO A 769 13.37 31.73 26.45
N LYS A 770 13.73 31.80 27.74
CA LYS A 770 14.04 30.63 28.56
C LYS A 770 12.76 30.07 29.18
N PRO A 771 12.64 28.76 29.36
CA PRO A 771 11.48 28.18 30.00
C PRO A 771 11.45 28.46 31.50
N GLU A 772 10.24 28.57 32.04
CA GLU A 772 10.03 28.61 33.49
C GLU A 772 10.10 27.18 34.02
N LEU A 773 11.09 26.92 34.90
CA LEU A 773 11.41 25.57 35.34
C LEU A 773 10.52 25.15 36.50
N GLU A 774 9.34 24.63 36.18
CA GLU A 774 8.49 23.95 37.15
C GLU A 774 8.81 22.46 37.25
N PHE A 775 8.75 21.91 38.47
CA PHE A 775 9.01 20.50 38.73
C PHE A 775 8.11 19.57 37.91
N GLN A 776 6.82 19.92 37.77
CA GLN A 776 5.86 19.14 37.01
C GLN A 776 6.20 19.14 35.51
N GLN A 777 6.55 20.28 34.93
CA GLN A 777 6.94 20.43 33.53
C GLN A 777 8.23 19.67 33.19
N VAL A 778 9.22 19.70 34.07
CA VAL A 778 10.47 18.94 33.88
C VAL A 778 10.17 17.44 33.88
N ILE A 779 9.34 16.96 34.79
CA ILE A 779 9.06 15.52 34.91
C ILE A 779 8.18 15.00 33.78
N THR A 780 7.20 15.77 33.28
CA THR A 780 6.37 15.32 32.15
C THR A 780 7.17 15.10 30.86
N SER A 781 8.34 15.75 30.70
CA SER A 781 9.27 15.44 29.61
C SER A 781 9.77 13.99 29.61
N PHE A 782 9.77 13.31 30.76
CA PHE A 782 10.14 11.90 30.87
C PHE A 782 9.19 11.00 30.06
N GLY A 783 7.90 11.34 29.96
CA GLY A 783 6.93 10.58 29.16
C GLY A 783 7.30 10.59 27.68
N ASN A 784 7.48 11.77 27.10
CA ASN A 784 7.91 11.94 25.71
C ASN A 784 9.24 11.23 25.42
N LEU A 785 10.23 11.43 26.31
CA LEU A 785 11.54 10.80 26.19
C LEU A 785 11.44 9.28 26.26
N ALA A 786 10.62 8.74 27.18
CA ALA A 786 10.41 7.30 27.27
C ALA A 786 9.80 6.76 25.98
N LEU A 787 8.77 7.41 25.41
CA LEU A 787 8.16 7.00 24.13
C LEU A 787 9.20 6.93 23.00
N ALA A 788 10.07 7.93 22.91
CA ALA A 788 11.04 8.05 21.83
C ALA A 788 12.05 6.89 21.73
N TYR A 789 12.34 6.19 22.83
CA TYR A 789 13.35 5.12 22.88
C TYR A 789 12.77 3.68 22.86
N GLY A 790 11.50 3.49 22.48
CA GLY A 790 10.75 2.23 22.56
C GLY A 790 11.14 1.08 21.62
N ALA A 791 12.42 0.74 21.48
CA ALA A 791 12.88 -0.33 20.59
C ALA A 791 12.86 -1.75 21.19
N ALA A 792 12.75 -1.91 22.51
CA ALA A 792 12.99 -3.22 23.14
C ALA A 792 11.95 -4.29 22.74
N THR A 793 10.74 -3.89 22.34
CA THR A 793 9.67 -4.78 21.89
C THR A 793 10.02 -5.54 20.60
N VAL A 794 10.86 -4.97 19.73
CA VAL A 794 11.25 -5.58 18.44
C VAL A 794 12.58 -6.31 18.47
N ILE A 795 13.40 -6.10 19.52
CA ILE A 795 14.73 -6.71 19.64
C ILE A 795 14.68 -8.25 19.61
N PRO A 796 13.75 -8.92 20.32
CA PRO A 796 13.65 -10.38 20.26
C PRO A 796 13.45 -10.94 18.86
N ASP A 797 12.57 -10.31 18.08
CA ASP A 797 12.26 -10.73 16.71
C ASP A 797 13.44 -10.46 15.77
N LEU A 798 14.08 -9.28 15.88
CA LEU A 798 15.28 -8.95 15.11
C LEU A 798 16.45 -9.89 15.43
N GLN A 799 16.61 -10.25 16.70
CA GLN A 799 17.67 -11.17 17.12
C GLN A 799 17.44 -12.60 16.60
N ARG A 800 16.19 -13.05 16.52
CA ARG A 800 15.84 -14.34 15.92
C ARG A 800 16.15 -14.38 14.42
N GLN A 801 15.95 -13.27 13.73
CA GLN A 801 16.20 -13.14 12.29
C GLN A 801 17.68 -12.91 11.94
N HIS A 802 18.53 -12.63 12.93
CA HIS A 802 19.94 -12.33 12.73
C HIS A 802 20.76 -13.62 12.53
N GLY A 803 21.60 -13.68 11.48
CA GLY A 803 22.43 -14.86 11.20
C GLY A 803 23.43 -15.21 12.31
N GLU A 804 23.91 -14.21 13.06
CA GLU A 804 24.80 -14.38 14.22
C GLU A 804 24.24 -13.67 15.47
N PRO A 805 23.29 -14.28 16.22
CA PRO A 805 22.59 -13.60 17.32
C PRO A 805 23.50 -13.04 18.42
N GLN A 806 24.70 -13.61 18.59
CA GLN A 806 25.69 -13.19 19.59
C GLN A 806 26.20 -11.75 19.38
N ARG A 807 26.07 -11.20 18.16
CA ARG A 807 26.49 -9.83 17.84
C ARG A 807 25.44 -8.78 18.20
N MET A 808 24.18 -9.18 18.37
CA MET A 808 23.05 -8.26 18.61
C MET A 808 23.25 -7.29 19.78
N PRO A 809 23.79 -7.69 20.95
CA PRO A 809 24.06 -6.75 22.03
C PRO A 809 24.96 -5.58 21.62
N LYS A 810 25.96 -5.83 20.76
CA LYS A 810 26.87 -4.79 20.26
C LYS A 810 26.19 -3.89 19.23
N VAL A 811 25.42 -4.49 18.31
CA VAL A 811 24.66 -3.76 17.29
C VAL A 811 23.68 -2.79 17.95
N VAL A 812 22.88 -3.29 18.90
CA VAL A 812 21.94 -2.48 19.69
C VAL A 812 22.64 -1.33 20.41
N PHE A 813 23.76 -1.60 21.09
CA PHE A 813 24.51 -0.58 21.82
C PHE A 813 25.00 0.54 20.89
N ILE A 814 25.62 0.20 19.76
CA ILE A 814 26.15 1.18 18.80
C ILE A 814 25.01 2.01 18.20
N THR A 815 23.94 1.35 17.74
CA THR A 815 22.83 2.03 17.07
C THR A 815 22.08 2.98 18.00
N VAL A 816 21.71 2.55 19.21
CA VAL A 816 20.94 3.41 20.13
C VAL A 816 21.80 4.54 20.70
N THR A 817 23.11 4.34 20.84
CA THR A 817 24.06 5.42 21.17
C THR A 817 24.12 6.46 20.04
N PHE A 818 24.22 6.02 18.79
CA PHE A 818 24.20 6.90 17.62
C PHE A 818 22.91 7.72 17.56
N ILE A 819 21.75 7.09 17.78
CA ILE A 819 20.45 7.76 17.81
C ILE A 819 20.38 8.81 18.93
N THR A 820 20.90 8.49 20.11
CA THR A 820 20.96 9.45 21.23
C THR A 820 21.77 10.69 20.87
N GLY A 821 22.91 10.53 20.18
CA GLY A 821 23.67 11.65 19.65
C GLY A 821 22.87 12.50 18.66
N MET A 822 22.12 11.85 17.75
CA MET A 822 21.25 12.54 16.80
C MET A 822 20.13 13.31 17.51
N PHE A 823 19.47 12.72 18.52
CA PHE A 823 18.41 13.37 19.29
C PHE A 823 18.90 14.61 20.03
N ILE A 824 20.11 14.56 20.61
CA ILE A 824 20.74 15.75 21.22
C ILE A 824 20.91 16.87 20.19
N VAL A 825 21.41 16.54 18.99
CA VAL A 825 21.58 17.53 17.92
C VAL A 825 20.24 18.13 17.50
N LEU A 826 19.22 17.31 17.27
CA LEU A 826 17.88 17.78 16.89
C LEU A 826 17.24 18.66 17.98
N ALA A 827 17.34 18.23 19.25
CA ALA A 827 16.81 18.98 20.38
C ALA A 827 17.50 20.36 20.52
N ALA A 828 18.83 20.37 20.49
CA ALA A 828 19.63 21.58 20.64
C ALA A 828 19.39 22.56 19.48
N THR A 829 19.39 22.06 18.24
CA THR A 829 19.20 22.89 17.05
C THR A 829 17.79 23.48 17.00
N GLY A 830 16.73 22.69 17.22
CA GLY A 830 15.36 23.20 17.26
C GLY A 830 15.11 24.21 18.39
N TYR A 831 15.60 23.93 19.60
CA TYR A 831 15.46 24.84 20.75
C TYR A 831 16.28 26.13 20.58
N SER A 832 17.47 26.07 19.96
CA SER A 832 18.37 27.23 19.85
C SER A 832 17.76 28.42 19.09
N VAL A 833 16.71 28.16 18.32
CA VAL A 833 16.09 29.12 17.43
C VAL A 833 14.71 29.59 17.91
N VAL A 834 13.97 28.78 18.66
CA VAL A 834 12.58 29.10 19.10
C VAL A 834 12.46 29.27 20.63
N GLY A 835 13.39 28.69 21.40
CA GLY A 835 13.33 28.69 22.86
C GLY A 835 12.12 27.93 23.42
N CYS A 836 11.53 28.45 24.49
CA CYS A 836 10.36 27.84 25.15
C CYS A 836 9.07 27.85 24.30
N GLN A 837 9.02 28.62 23.20
CA GLN A 837 7.81 28.76 22.36
C GLN A 837 7.63 27.64 21.32
N ILE A 838 8.51 26.63 21.30
CA ILE A 838 8.34 25.50 20.38
C ILE A 838 7.13 24.65 20.80
N SER A 839 6.27 24.32 19.84
CA SER A 839 5.14 23.44 20.05
C SER A 839 5.58 22.04 20.48
N GLY A 840 4.67 21.26 21.08
CA GLY A 840 4.92 19.87 21.50
C GLY A 840 5.39 18.92 20.39
N ASN A 841 5.25 19.34 19.14
CA ASN A 841 5.72 18.66 17.94
C ASN A 841 6.45 19.67 17.02
N LEU A 842 7.61 19.28 16.49
CA LEU A 842 8.39 20.06 15.52
C LEU A 842 7.59 20.44 14.26
N LEU A 843 6.75 19.54 13.73
CA LEU A 843 5.95 19.81 12.53
C LEU A 843 4.94 20.94 12.74
N ASP A 844 4.38 21.06 13.93
CA ASP A 844 3.41 22.11 14.25
C ASP A 844 4.06 23.50 14.29
N ALA A 845 5.39 23.58 14.46
CA ALA A 845 6.14 24.83 14.52
C ALA A 845 6.47 25.41 13.12
N ILE A 846 6.46 24.57 12.08
CA ILE A 846 6.95 24.94 10.73
C ILE A 846 5.84 25.21 9.71
N PHE A 847 4.60 24.75 9.96
CA PHE A 847 3.52 24.89 8.99
C PHE A 847 2.75 26.20 9.19
N PRO A 848 2.44 26.96 8.11
CA PRO A 848 1.76 28.24 8.23
C PRO A 848 0.27 28.08 8.55
N GLU A 849 -0.26 29.00 9.36
CA GLU A 849 -1.70 29.17 9.55
C GLU A 849 -2.34 29.79 8.31
N HIS A 850 -3.53 29.28 7.97
CA HIS A 850 -4.24 29.57 6.73
C HIS A 850 -4.56 31.06 6.50
N ASN A 851 -4.79 31.83 7.56
CA ASN A 851 -5.25 33.23 7.44
C ASN A 851 -4.12 34.26 7.45
N THR A 852 -2.96 33.89 7.98
CA THR A 852 -1.86 34.83 8.25
C THR A 852 -0.59 34.49 7.46
N ASN A 853 -0.52 33.31 6.80
CA ASN A 853 0.70 32.74 6.21
C ASN A 853 1.88 32.69 7.21
N ARG A 854 1.58 32.64 8.52
CA ARG A 854 2.56 32.64 9.59
C ARG A 854 2.50 31.33 10.35
N THR A 855 3.65 30.82 10.75
CA THR A 855 3.70 29.66 11.63
C THR A 855 3.33 30.04 13.06
N LYS A 856 3.02 29.05 13.90
CA LYS A 856 2.87 29.24 15.35
C LYS A 856 4.11 29.88 15.99
N ALA A 857 5.30 29.65 15.42
CA ALA A 857 6.55 30.25 15.85
C ALA A 857 6.78 31.69 15.34
N GLY A 858 5.82 32.30 14.64
CA GLY A 858 5.92 33.69 14.17
C GLY A 858 6.69 33.90 12.86
N MET A 859 7.09 32.83 12.17
CA MET A 859 7.85 32.89 10.92
C MET A 859 6.94 33.00 9.70
N LEU A 860 7.44 33.64 8.64
CA LEU A 860 6.88 33.46 7.29
C LEU A 860 7.38 32.13 6.72
N ALA A 861 6.54 31.10 6.71
CA ALA A 861 6.92 29.79 6.19
C ALA A 861 6.66 29.68 4.69
N ASN A 862 7.69 29.24 3.96
CA ASN A 862 7.52 28.74 2.61
C ASN A 862 6.71 27.44 2.66
N VAL A 863 5.54 27.43 2.04
CA VAL A 863 4.61 26.29 2.04
C VAL A 863 5.26 25.03 1.45
N GLY A 864 6.11 25.17 0.44
CA GLY A 864 6.75 24.03 -0.24
C GLY A 864 7.55 23.12 0.70
N PRO A 865 8.65 23.59 1.30
CA PRO A 865 9.44 22.79 2.24
C PRO A 865 8.59 22.22 3.40
N ALA A 866 7.60 22.98 3.89
CA ALA A 866 6.69 22.50 4.93
C ALA A 866 5.91 21.25 4.49
N VAL A 867 5.33 21.29 3.28
CA VAL A 867 4.61 20.16 2.68
C VAL A 867 5.50 18.92 2.56
N ILE A 868 6.78 19.08 2.20
CA ILE A 868 7.71 17.94 2.07
C ILE A 868 8.00 17.30 3.42
N ALA A 869 8.18 18.08 4.48
CA ALA A 869 8.35 17.54 5.82
C ALA A 869 7.10 16.78 6.28
N TYR A 870 5.92 17.33 6.01
CA TYR A 870 4.64 16.70 6.34
C TYR A 870 4.41 15.40 5.57
N LEU A 871 4.66 15.37 4.26
CA LEU A 871 4.54 14.17 3.43
C LEU A 871 5.57 13.09 3.84
N GLY A 872 6.81 13.50 4.17
CA GLY A 872 7.85 12.60 4.66
C GLY A 872 7.47 11.92 5.98
N MET A 873 6.91 12.69 6.92
CA MET A 873 6.39 12.12 8.17
C MET A 873 5.14 11.27 7.95
N GLN A 874 4.22 11.68 7.06
CA GLN A 874 3.04 10.89 6.72
C GLN A 874 3.42 9.51 6.17
N LEU A 875 4.46 9.45 5.34
CA LEU A 875 5.03 8.21 4.84
C LEU A 875 5.60 7.35 5.97
N HIS A 876 6.40 7.95 6.86
CA HIS A 876 6.96 7.25 8.02
C HIS A 876 5.88 6.61 8.89
N ILE A 877 4.89 7.39 9.35
CA ILE A 877 3.87 6.90 10.27
C ILE A 877 3.00 5.80 9.65
N SER A 878 2.73 5.87 8.34
CA SER A 878 1.91 4.88 7.64
C SER A 878 2.62 3.51 7.61
N ILE A 879 3.94 3.52 7.47
CA ILE A 879 4.76 2.30 7.46
C ILE A 879 5.03 1.80 8.87
N ALA A 880 5.36 2.70 9.80
CA ALA A 880 5.57 2.37 11.21
C ALA A 880 4.30 1.76 11.85
N PHE A 881 3.12 2.26 11.49
CA PHE A 881 1.84 1.72 11.96
C PHE A 881 1.70 0.22 11.69
N ALA A 882 2.00 -0.22 10.47
CA ALA A 882 1.95 -1.65 10.13
C ALA A 882 2.98 -2.45 10.95
N VAL A 883 4.23 -1.97 11.01
CA VAL A 883 5.34 -2.65 11.71
C VAL A 883 5.03 -2.88 13.19
N PHE A 884 4.52 -1.87 13.90
CA PHE A 884 4.19 -1.98 15.32
C PHE A 884 2.99 -2.89 15.61
N LEU A 885 2.06 -3.06 14.66
CA LEU A 885 0.88 -3.92 14.83
C LEU A 885 1.15 -5.41 14.59
N HIS A 886 2.19 -5.78 13.84
CA HIS A 886 2.46 -7.18 13.55
C HIS A 886 2.68 -8.07 14.79
N PRO A 887 3.52 -7.67 15.79
CA PRO A 887 3.65 -8.43 17.02
C PRO A 887 2.31 -8.60 17.75
N MET A 888 1.46 -7.56 17.71
CA MET A 888 0.14 -7.60 18.32
C MET A 888 -0.79 -8.57 17.58
N PHE A 889 -0.84 -8.53 16.25
CA PHE A 889 -1.61 -9.49 15.45
C PHE A 889 -1.17 -10.92 15.73
N TYR A 890 0.14 -11.17 15.74
CA TYR A 890 0.69 -12.48 16.06
C TYR A 890 0.25 -12.97 17.45
N ILE A 891 0.37 -12.13 18.48
CA ILE A 891 -0.06 -12.46 19.85
C ILE A 891 -1.58 -12.68 19.92
N ALA A 892 -2.38 -11.82 19.29
CA ALA A 892 -3.83 -11.91 19.29
C ALA A 892 -4.32 -13.17 18.55
N GLU A 893 -3.72 -13.52 17.42
CA GLU A 893 -3.99 -14.76 16.69
C GLU A 893 -3.63 -15.99 17.56
N ARG A 894 -2.50 -15.96 18.27
CA ARG A 894 -2.10 -17.03 19.19
C ARG A 894 -3.06 -17.20 20.37
N LEU A 895 -3.54 -16.09 20.94
CA LEU A 895 -4.41 -16.10 22.12
C LEU A 895 -5.88 -16.41 21.76
N VAL A 896 -6.43 -15.78 20.72
CA VAL A 896 -7.85 -15.86 20.37
C VAL A 896 -8.14 -17.02 19.42
N LEU A 897 -7.30 -17.22 18.40
CA LEU A 897 -7.51 -18.26 17.38
C LEU A 897 -6.76 -19.56 17.68
N GLY A 898 -5.81 -19.50 18.62
CA GLY A 898 -4.97 -20.65 18.95
C GLY A 898 -3.93 -20.98 17.89
N MET A 899 -3.68 -20.06 16.96
CA MET A 899 -2.66 -20.22 15.91
C MET A 899 -1.24 -20.15 16.52
N HIS A 900 -0.21 -20.56 15.79
CA HIS A 900 1.20 -20.49 16.19
C HIS A 900 1.53 -21.30 17.46
N LYS A 901 0.72 -22.31 17.80
CA LYS A 901 0.93 -23.22 18.92
C LYS A 901 1.64 -24.49 18.44
N HIS A 902 2.94 -24.40 18.14
CA HIS A 902 3.74 -25.62 18.01
C HIS A 902 4.03 -26.19 19.40
N SER A 903 3.25 -27.19 19.80
CA SER A 903 3.63 -28.12 20.86
C SER A 903 4.80 -28.94 20.33
N ILE A 904 6.01 -28.65 20.79
CA ILE A 904 7.14 -29.55 20.61
C ILE A 904 6.76 -30.85 21.31
N SER A 905 6.52 -31.92 20.53
CA SER A 905 6.42 -33.29 21.01
C SER A 905 7.80 -33.77 21.47
N ILE A 906 8.29 -33.20 22.58
CA ILE A 906 9.56 -33.61 23.22
C ILE A 906 9.52 -35.12 23.58
N GLU A 907 8.33 -35.69 23.78
CA GLU A 907 8.16 -37.11 24.08
C GLU A 907 8.42 -38.04 22.89
N GLU A 908 8.07 -37.68 21.64
CA GLU A 908 8.32 -38.54 20.47
C GLU A 908 9.81 -38.58 20.08
N ASP A 909 10.52 -37.45 20.18
CA ASP A 909 11.95 -37.41 19.85
C ASP A 909 12.84 -38.05 20.93
N LEU A 910 12.45 -37.97 22.23
CA LEU A 910 13.20 -38.67 23.29
C LEU A 910 13.00 -40.19 23.24
N GLU A 911 11.83 -40.68 22.81
CA GLU A 911 11.59 -42.12 22.63
C GLU A 911 12.33 -42.68 21.42
N ASN A 912 12.35 -41.93 20.31
CA ASN A 912 13.10 -42.31 19.10
C ASN A 912 14.63 -42.29 19.32
N VAL A 913 15.15 -41.38 20.15
CA VAL A 913 16.57 -41.34 20.53
C VAL A 913 16.93 -42.42 21.55
N ARG A 914 16.02 -42.79 22.46
CA ARG A 914 16.26 -43.91 23.41
C ARG A 914 16.25 -45.27 22.72
N TYR A 915 15.38 -45.49 21.74
CA TYR A 915 15.35 -46.77 21.00
C TYR A 915 16.60 -47.03 20.13
N GLN A 916 17.36 -46.00 19.78
CA GLN A 916 18.57 -46.12 18.95
C GLN A 916 19.89 -46.17 19.73
N SER A 917 19.85 -46.17 21.07
CA SER A 917 21.02 -46.00 21.93
C SER A 917 21.84 -47.28 22.22
N ALA A 918 21.76 -48.29 21.35
CA ALA A 918 22.55 -49.51 21.45
C ALA A 918 23.52 -49.67 20.26
N THR A 919 24.67 -48.97 20.26
CA THR A 919 25.92 -49.40 19.56
C THR A 919 27.15 -48.56 19.95
N THR A 920 28.33 -49.12 19.67
CA THR A 920 29.68 -48.99 20.27
C THR A 920 30.41 -47.62 20.28
N PRO A 921 31.49 -47.47 21.10
CA PRO A 921 32.06 -46.17 21.51
C PRO A 921 32.77 -45.34 20.43
N ASN A 922 33.15 -45.91 19.29
CA ASN A 922 34.02 -45.24 18.32
C ASN A 922 33.28 -44.30 17.35
N ASP A 923 31.96 -44.41 17.24
CA ASP A 923 31.12 -43.51 16.43
C ASP A 923 30.75 -42.22 17.17
N LEU A 924 30.95 -42.13 18.49
CA LEU A 924 30.64 -40.94 19.28
C LEU A 924 31.52 -39.73 18.93
N ALA A 925 32.79 -39.94 18.55
CA ALA A 925 33.71 -38.82 18.26
C ALA A 925 33.44 -38.20 16.87
N LYS A 926 33.11 -39.01 15.86
CA LYS A 926 32.67 -38.51 14.54
C LYS A 926 31.26 -37.95 14.57
N ARG A 927 30.40 -38.46 15.45
CA ARG A 927 29.02 -37.98 15.59
C ARG A 927 28.88 -36.75 16.49
N ALA A 928 29.84 -36.47 17.39
CA ALA A 928 29.88 -35.22 18.14
C ALA A 928 30.08 -34.00 17.21
N SER A 929 30.86 -34.12 16.13
CA SER A 929 31.04 -33.02 15.16
C SER A 929 29.87 -32.88 14.19
N SER A 930 29.12 -33.95 13.92
CA SER A 930 27.91 -33.90 13.09
C SER A 930 26.65 -33.53 13.88
N ILE A 931 26.51 -33.92 15.15
CA ILE A 931 25.45 -33.45 16.04
C ILE A 931 25.63 -31.96 16.35
N VAL A 932 26.86 -31.45 16.51
CA VAL A 932 27.10 -30.00 16.64
C VAL A 932 26.73 -29.23 15.36
N ARG A 933 26.72 -29.88 14.19
CA ARG A 933 26.26 -29.28 12.92
C ARG A 933 24.77 -29.45 12.64
N VAL A 934 24.14 -30.52 13.10
CA VAL A 934 22.68 -30.75 12.97
C VAL A 934 21.89 -30.04 14.08
N SER A 935 22.53 -29.67 15.19
CA SER A 935 21.93 -28.81 16.21
C SER A 935 22.08 -27.31 15.91
N ALA A 936 22.45 -26.94 14.68
CA ALA A 936 22.29 -25.58 14.19
C ALA A 936 20.82 -25.40 13.78
N VAL A 937 20.09 -24.61 14.57
CA VAL A 937 18.83 -23.93 14.21
C VAL A 937 17.97 -24.70 13.18
N GLU A 938 17.05 -25.56 13.62
CA GLU A 938 15.85 -25.76 12.81
C GLU A 938 15.08 -24.44 12.81
N VAL A 939 15.40 -23.63 11.80
CA VAL A 939 14.56 -22.56 11.29
C VAL A 939 13.23 -23.23 11.00
N VAL A 940 12.14 -22.80 11.65
CA VAL A 940 10.79 -23.21 11.23
C VAL A 940 10.70 -22.90 9.75
N SER A 941 10.44 -23.92 8.92
CA SER A 941 10.33 -23.74 7.48
C SER A 941 9.29 -22.64 7.21
N GLU A 942 9.61 -21.70 6.32
CA GLU A 942 8.70 -20.62 5.93
C GLU A 942 7.35 -21.17 5.41
N GLU A 943 7.39 -22.42 4.94
CA GLU A 943 6.28 -23.19 4.41
C GLU A 943 5.24 -23.56 5.48
N ASP A 944 5.68 -23.88 6.70
CA ASP A 944 4.78 -24.27 7.80
C ASP A 944 4.00 -23.06 8.33
N GLU A 945 4.67 -21.91 8.49
CA GLU A 945 4.02 -20.65 8.88
C GLU A 945 3.01 -20.20 7.80
N ALA A 946 3.39 -20.27 6.52
CA ALA A 946 2.50 -19.89 5.42
C ALA A 946 1.29 -20.84 5.27
N ALA A 947 1.45 -22.14 5.55
CA ALA A 947 0.38 -23.13 5.50
C ALA A 947 -0.70 -22.88 6.57
N GLU A 948 -0.30 -22.47 7.79
CA GLU A 948 -1.24 -22.19 8.87
C GLU A 948 -2.18 -21.01 8.54
N TYR A 949 -1.65 -19.95 7.91
CA TYR A 949 -2.46 -18.83 7.45
C TYR A 949 -3.40 -19.20 6.28
N LYS A 950 -3.02 -20.13 5.40
CA LYS A 950 -3.85 -20.59 4.26
C LYS A 950 -5.17 -21.24 4.73
N GLY A 951 -5.15 -21.97 5.85
CA GLY A 951 -6.34 -22.66 6.42
C GLY A 951 -7.31 -21.75 7.19
N SER A 952 -6.85 -20.62 7.73
CA SER A 952 -7.61 -19.78 8.67
C SER A 952 -7.87 -18.35 8.19
N VAL A 953 -7.81 -18.09 6.87
CA VAL A 953 -7.86 -16.74 6.27
C VAL A 953 -8.98 -15.85 6.83
N MET A 954 -10.22 -16.34 6.85
CA MET A 954 -11.36 -15.52 7.31
C MET A 954 -11.27 -15.18 8.81
N LYS A 955 -10.70 -16.07 9.62
CA LYS A 955 -10.62 -15.90 11.07
C LYS A 955 -9.62 -14.81 11.44
N TYR A 956 -8.40 -14.88 10.90
CA TYR A 956 -7.37 -13.89 11.23
C TYR A 956 -7.68 -12.54 10.60
N VAL A 957 -8.19 -12.48 9.36
CA VAL A 957 -8.57 -11.21 8.71
C VAL A 957 -9.66 -10.49 9.53
N THR A 958 -10.68 -11.21 9.97
CA THR A 958 -11.75 -10.63 10.81
C THR A 958 -11.19 -10.12 12.14
N LEU A 959 -10.33 -10.90 12.80
CA LEU A 959 -9.67 -10.49 14.05
C LEU A 959 -8.86 -9.20 13.86
N ARG A 960 -8.04 -9.12 12.81
CA ARG A 960 -7.22 -7.94 12.51
C ARG A 960 -8.07 -6.69 12.22
N ILE A 961 -9.15 -6.83 11.45
CA ILE A 961 -10.08 -5.71 11.17
C ILE A 961 -10.70 -5.21 12.48
N VAL A 962 -11.20 -6.11 13.33
CA VAL A 962 -11.79 -5.73 14.63
C VAL A 962 -10.79 -4.97 15.49
N LEU A 963 -9.53 -5.43 15.55
CA LEU A 963 -8.47 -4.76 16.30
C LEU A 963 -8.19 -3.36 15.74
N VAL A 964 -8.07 -3.19 14.42
CA VAL A 964 -7.88 -1.87 13.80
C VAL A 964 -9.07 -0.94 14.08
N VAL A 965 -10.31 -1.44 14.04
CA VAL A 965 -11.51 -0.65 14.38
C VAL A 965 -11.46 -0.19 15.84
N CYS A 966 -11.07 -1.06 16.79
CA CYS A 966 -10.88 -0.67 18.18
C CYS A 966 -9.83 0.43 18.34
N LEU A 967 -8.71 0.35 17.62
CA LEU A 967 -7.66 1.37 17.63
C LEU A 967 -8.19 2.72 17.12
N VAL A 968 -8.98 2.72 16.04
CA VAL A 968 -9.62 3.93 15.51
C VAL A 968 -10.53 4.58 16.54
N ILE A 969 -11.37 3.80 17.23
CA ILE A 969 -12.27 4.34 18.27
C ILE A 969 -11.46 5.02 19.38
N VAL A 970 -10.39 4.37 19.86
CA VAL A 970 -9.51 4.94 20.89
C VAL A 970 -8.83 6.22 20.38
N SER A 971 -8.31 6.22 19.15
CA SER A 971 -7.67 7.40 18.55
C SER A 971 -8.63 8.58 18.41
N VAL A 972 -9.88 8.35 18.00
CA VAL A 972 -10.88 9.42 17.88
C VAL A 972 -11.24 10.02 19.23
N VAL A 973 -11.34 9.21 20.28
CA VAL A 973 -11.63 9.70 21.64
C VAL A 973 -10.48 10.53 22.20
N LEU A 974 -9.23 10.18 21.88
CA LEU A 974 -8.02 10.81 22.42
C LEU A 974 -7.39 11.87 21.52
N GLN A 975 -8.07 12.25 20.42
CA GLN A 975 -7.49 13.12 19.38
C GLN A 975 -7.16 14.55 19.87
N ASP A 976 -7.92 15.07 20.84
CA ASP A 976 -7.81 16.47 21.29
C ASP A 976 -6.62 16.72 22.25
N SER A 977 -6.05 15.67 22.84
CA SER A 977 -4.93 15.75 23.80
C SER A 977 -3.74 14.90 23.35
N PHE A 978 -3.36 15.02 22.08
CA PHE A 978 -2.28 14.22 21.49
C PHE A 978 -0.97 14.24 22.28
N VAL A 979 -0.57 15.42 22.76
CA VAL A 979 0.70 15.60 23.50
C VAL A 979 0.68 14.83 24.83
N ASP A 980 -0.40 14.99 25.62
CA ASP A 980 -0.56 14.27 26.88
C ASP A 980 -0.73 12.76 26.65
N PHE A 981 -1.38 12.37 25.55
CA PHE A 981 -1.52 10.98 25.16
C PHE A 981 -0.16 10.35 24.80
N ALA A 982 0.69 11.04 24.05
CA ALA A 982 2.05 10.58 23.76
C ALA A 982 2.88 10.42 25.04
N ASP A 983 2.78 11.38 25.96
CA ASP A 983 3.48 11.33 27.25
C ASP A 983 2.96 10.17 28.12
N LEU A 984 1.65 9.89 28.11
CA LEU A 984 1.05 8.75 28.78
C LEU A 984 1.58 7.42 28.23
N ILE A 985 1.66 7.25 26.91
CA ILE A 985 2.17 6.00 26.29
C ILE A 985 3.60 5.73 26.73
N GLY A 986 4.46 6.75 26.68
CA GLY A 986 5.86 6.61 27.06
C GLY A 986 6.05 6.31 28.54
N ALA A 987 5.39 7.08 29.41
CA ALA A 987 5.52 6.94 30.86
C ALA A 987 4.94 5.62 31.41
N SER A 988 3.91 5.07 30.75
CA SER A 988 3.25 3.85 31.16
C SER A 988 3.79 2.62 30.41
N ALA A 989 3.17 2.28 29.29
CA ALA A 989 3.40 1.06 28.54
C ALA A 989 4.86 0.92 28.12
N ASN A 990 5.47 1.98 27.60
CA ASN A 990 6.83 1.92 27.08
C ASN A 990 7.87 1.81 28.21
N THR A 991 7.70 2.55 29.31
CA THR A 991 8.58 2.43 30.48
C THR A 991 8.54 1.02 31.07
N VAL A 992 7.36 0.42 31.22
CA VAL A 992 7.23 -0.95 31.73
C VAL A 992 7.83 -1.96 30.76
N CYS A 993 7.44 -1.92 29.49
CA CYS A 993 7.81 -2.94 28.50
C CYS A 993 9.25 -2.81 28.00
N CYS A 994 9.74 -1.58 27.81
CA CYS A 994 11.05 -1.33 27.17
C CYS A 994 12.18 -1.06 28.15
N ILE A 995 11.89 -0.72 29.40
CA ILE A 995 12.92 -0.45 30.42
C ILE A 995 12.82 -1.47 31.55
N ILE A 996 11.71 -1.49 32.29
CA ILE A 996 11.60 -2.24 33.56
C ILE A 996 11.65 -3.75 33.32
N VAL A 997 10.75 -4.28 32.48
CA VAL A 997 10.61 -5.73 32.25
C VAL A 997 11.92 -6.36 31.71
N PRO A 998 12.57 -5.82 30.66
CA PRO A 998 13.86 -6.32 30.18
C PRO A 998 14.93 -6.45 31.27
N ILE A 999 15.07 -5.40 32.10
CA ILE A 999 16.08 -5.38 33.16
C ILE A 999 15.73 -6.40 34.26
N VAL A 1000 14.46 -6.49 34.66
CA VAL A 1000 14.01 -7.47 35.66
C VAL A 1000 14.26 -8.90 35.19
N LEU A 1001 13.94 -9.21 33.92
CA LEU A 1001 14.17 -10.53 33.34
C LEU A 1001 15.66 -10.88 33.30
N TYR A 1002 16.51 -9.93 32.91
CA TYR A 1002 17.96 -10.14 32.89
C TYR A 1002 18.56 -10.33 34.29
N VAL A 1003 18.15 -9.52 35.27
CA VAL A 1003 18.58 -9.68 36.68
C VAL A 1003 18.12 -11.03 37.24
N LYS A 1004 16.94 -11.53 36.85
CA LYS A 1004 16.48 -12.87 37.23
C LYS A 1004 17.25 -13.98 36.54
N ALA A 1005 17.52 -13.85 35.24
CA ALA A 1005 18.27 -14.83 34.46
C ALA A 1005 19.75 -14.95 34.92
N MET A 1006 20.40 -13.82 35.22
CA MET A 1006 21.84 -13.75 35.52
C MET A 1006 22.17 -13.51 37.00
N GLY A 1007 21.18 -13.46 37.89
CA GLY A 1007 21.29 -12.85 39.22
C GLY A 1007 22.42 -13.34 40.14
N LYS A 1008 22.87 -14.60 40.02
CA LYS A 1008 24.01 -15.12 40.81
C LYS A 1008 25.38 -14.97 40.13
N LYS A 1009 25.39 -14.74 38.81
CA LYS A 1009 26.60 -14.59 37.97
C LYS A 1009 26.92 -13.12 37.64
N MET A 1010 25.97 -12.23 37.93
CA MET A 1010 26.07 -10.80 37.66
C MET A 1010 26.92 -10.09 38.73
N PRO A 1011 27.86 -9.23 38.33
CA PRO A 1011 28.65 -8.45 39.28
C PRO A 1011 27.77 -7.46 40.06
N VAL A 1012 28.17 -7.18 41.31
CA VAL A 1012 27.36 -6.39 42.25
C VAL A 1012 27.10 -4.97 41.74
N TYR A 1013 28.08 -4.32 41.09
CA TYR A 1013 27.92 -2.97 40.55
C TYR A 1013 26.83 -2.91 39.47
N GLU A 1014 26.79 -3.88 38.56
CA GLU A 1014 25.79 -3.93 37.48
C GLU A 1014 24.40 -4.16 38.06
N ARG A 1015 24.30 -5.00 39.10
CA ARG A 1015 23.03 -5.26 39.80
C ARG A 1015 22.50 -4.03 40.53
N VAL A 1016 23.38 -3.25 41.17
CA VAL A 1016 22.98 -1.99 41.82
C VAL A 1016 22.46 -1.01 40.78
N VAL A 1017 23.17 -0.83 39.67
CA VAL A 1017 22.76 0.05 38.57
C VAL A 1017 21.40 -0.37 38.00
N ALA A 1018 21.18 -1.68 37.78
CA ALA A 1018 19.91 -2.22 37.31
C ALA A 1018 18.73 -1.86 38.25
N ILE A 1019 18.92 -2.04 39.56
CA ILE A 1019 17.90 -1.73 40.57
C ILE A 1019 17.62 -0.23 40.61
N VAL A 1020 18.65 0.62 40.54
CA VAL A 1020 18.49 2.09 40.52
C VAL A 1020 17.66 2.52 39.30
N VAL A 1021 17.97 2.01 38.11
CA VAL A 1021 17.22 2.33 36.88
C VAL A 1021 15.75 1.89 37.01
N ILE A 1022 15.49 0.68 37.52
CA ILE A 1022 14.11 0.19 37.75
C ILE A 1022 13.34 1.13 38.69
N ILE A 1023 13.95 1.54 39.81
CA ILE A 1023 13.29 2.39 40.81
C ILE A 1023 13.03 3.79 40.25
N VAL A 1024 14.04 4.42 39.65
CA VAL A 1024 13.93 5.79 39.12
C VAL A 1024 12.91 5.85 37.98
N CYS A 1025 13.03 4.97 36.97
CA CYS A 1025 12.07 4.93 35.87
C CYS A 1025 10.67 4.49 36.33
N GLY A 1026 10.56 3.62 37.34
CA GLY A 1026 9.28 3.20 37.90
C GLY A 1026 8.54 4.34 38.61
N ILE A 1027 9.24 5.13 39.44
CA ILE A 1027 8.65 6.27 40.15
C ILE A 1027 8.27 7.38 39.15
N LEU A 1028 9.19 7.75 38.25
CA LEU A 1028 8.94 8.79 37.26
C LEU A 1028 7.81 8.37 36.30
N GLY A 1029 7.83 7.13 35.81
CA GLY A 1029 6.78 6.59 34.95
C GLY A 1029 5.41 6.59 35.63
N ALA A 1030 5.32 6.17 36.89
CA ALA A 1030 4.07 6.19 37.65
C ALA A 1030 3.55 7.61 37.89
N TYR A 1031 4.43 8.55 38.26
CA TYR A 1031 4.07 9.95 38.47
C TYR A 1031 3.55 10.59 37.19
N VAL A 1032 4.30 10.48 36.08
CA VAL A 1032 3.91 11.07 34.79
C VAL A 1032 2.60 10.45 34.29
N THR A 1033 2.45 9.13 34.38
CA THR A 1033 1.22 8.42 34.02
C THR A 1033 0.01 8.98 34.77
N TYR A 1034 0.15 9.25 36.07
CA TYR A 1034 -0.91 9.84 36.87
C TYR A 1034 -1.23 11.28 36.44
N THR A 1035 -0.20 12.13 36.26
CA THR A 1035 -0.41 13.54 35.90
C THR A 1035 -1.00 13.71 34.51
N THR A 1036 -0.51 12.97 33.51
CA THR A 1036 -1.02 13.05 32.12
C THR A 1036 -2.38 12.39 32.00
N GLY A 1037 -2.61 11.26 32.70
CA GLY A 1037 -3.93 10.64 32.79
C GLY A 1037 -4.99 11.58 33.37
N LYS A 1038 -4.64 12.36 34.41
CA LYS A 1038 -5.52 13.39 34.96
C LYS A 1038 -5.80 14.49 33.93
N ALA A 1039 -4.79 14.97 33.21
CA ALA A 1039 -4.92 16.01 32.20
C ALA A 1039 -5.82 15.60 31.02
N ILE A 1040 -5.76 14.33 30.60
CA ILE A 1040 -6.63 13.78 29.54
C ILE A 1040 -8.10 13.70 29.98
N ILE A 1041 -8.36 13.29 31.24
CA ILE A 1041 -9.73 13.14 31.75
C ILE A 1041 -10.34 14.50 32.11
N PHE A 1042 -9.53 15.41 32.65
CA PHE A 1042 -9.93 16.73 33.09
C PHE A 1042 -9.08 17.79 32.38
N PRO A 1043 -9.37 18.09 31.11
CA PRO A 1043 -8.58 19.03 30.33
C PRO A 1043 -8.72 20.45 30.88
N GLU A 1044 -7.58 21.07 31.19
CA GLU A 1044 -7.49 22.49 31.54
C GLU A 1044 -7.07 23.29 30.30
N LYS A 1045 -7.76 24.41 30.01
CA LYS A 1045 -7.40 25.28 28.88
C LYS A 1045 -6.22 26.18 29.28
N GLY A 1046 -5.00 25.77 28.92
CA GLY A 1046 -3.78 26.54 29.15
C GLY A 1046 -3.49 27.61 28.08
N PRO A 1047 -2.46 28.46 28.30
CA PRO A 1047 -1.99 29.44 27.32
C PRO A 1047 -1.36 28.78 26.09
N LEU A 1048 -1.15 29.56 25.03
CA LEU A 1048 -0.65 29.08 23.73
C LEU A 1048 0.78 28.51 23.83
N PHE A 1049 1.62 29.13 24.67
CA PHE A 1049 2.98 28.67 24.97
C PHE A 1049 3.12 28.36 26.48
N PRO A 1050 2.68 27.16 26.91
CA PRO A 1050 2.57 26.83 28.34
C PRO A 1050 3.90 26.63 29.06
N PHE A 1051 5.03 26.62 28.32
CA PHE A 1051 6.37 26.38 28.88
C PHE A 1051 7.17 27.66 29.12
N CYS A 1052 6.60 28.81 28.74
CA CYS A 1052 7.25 30.10 28.81
C CYS A 1052 6.76 30.91 30.02
N ALA A 1053 7.55 31.91 30.44
CA ALA A 1053 7.09 32.89 31.42
C ALA A 1053 5.87 33.68 30.92
N ALA A 1054 5.07 34.22 31.84
CA ALA A 1054 3.80 34.92 31.58
C ALA A 1054 3.85 35.98 30.45
N GLU A 1055 4.98 36.66 30.25
CA GLU A 1055 5.15 37.65 29.17
C GLU A 1055 5.18 37.03 27.76
N PHE A 1056 5.59 35.76 27.64
CA PHE A 1056 5.75 35.00 26.40
C PHE A 1056 4.72 33.87 26.25
N GLU A 1057 3.78 33.72 27.19
CA GLU A 1057 2.72 32.69 27.18
C GLU A 1057 1.71 32.88 26.04
N THR A 1058 1.40 34.14 25.69
CA THR A 1058 0.37 34.49 24.70
C THR A 1058 0.90 35.30 23.51
N ALA A 1059 2.12 35.84 23.61
CA ALA A 1059 2.72 36.69 22.59
C ALA A 1059 4.01 36.06 22.05
N ILE A 1060 4.17 36.04 20.71
CA ILE A 1060 5.40 35.58 20.07
C ILE A 1060 6.57 36.52 20.39
N TYR A 1061 7.72 35.96 20.76
CA TYR A 1061 8.88 36.77 21.16
C TYR A 1061 9.60 37.43 19.98
N TYR A 1062 9.48 36.84 18.79
CA TYR A 1062 10.09 37.35 17.56
C TYR A 1062 9.09 37.27 16.40
N ASN A 1063 8.98 38.38 15.69
CA ASN A 1063 8.17 38.50 14.50
C ASN A 1063 9.01 39.15 13.40
N VAL A 1064 9.29 38.40 12.34
CA VAL A 1064 10.15 38.80 11.22
C VAL A 1064 9.66 40.09 10.53
N THR A 1065 8.36 40.38 10.58
CA THR A 1065 7.79 41.59 9.93
C THR A 1065 7.82 42.87 10.77
N SER A 1066 8.08 42.80 12.08
CA SER A 1066 8.27 44.02 12.90
C SER A 1066 9.69 44.59 12.84
N SER A 1067 10.63 43.84 12.24
CA SER A 1067 12.05 44.20 12.11
C SER A 1067 12.44 44.72 10.72
N THR A 1068 11.48 44.88 9.80
CA THR A 1068 11.66 45.48 8.46
C THR A 1068 10.90 46.77 8.31
#